data_AF-A0A8J4CMV7-F1
#
_entry.id   AF-A0A8J4CMV7-F1
#
_cell.length_a   1.000
_cell.length_b   1.000
_cell.length_c   1.000
_cell.angle_alpha   90.00
_cell.angle_beta   90.00
_cell.angle_gamma   90.00
#
_symmetry.space_group_name_H-M   'P 1'
#
loop_
_entity.id
_entity.type
_entity.pdbx_description
1 polymer ?
#
loop_
_entity_poly.entity_id
_entity_poly.type
_entity_poly.pdbx_seq_one_letter_code
_entity_poly.pdbx_strand_id
1 'polypeptide(L)'
;MASAGGSEGVASIVRCLQSCLYAVDGEARKAAERQLERGVCLSGFSSTLASIATEGALTNNDVGVRQLAAVLLKQVIKKHWSAEAPKFEAPELPREERTNIQAVLPNGLSDTSSKVRTAVAMCIAAISKADPDGWPGLVENLVGAIHAHRASMTPLVHGAIRCLSLLSNDIDEHYLPQMARTLLPELLHVAADSSGATPEDLRASALSIFYDVIKSLAVMGAVYQRQVRDLLVPLVDPWLPLLCGEVAQPLSVQDTSGWAVRMLCLKSLTQLISYFSKPLQQHMQRVMQASWEMYTSSLGLYQMHLVLGPSEGGLASEEAEGDLYGKMDLEGNTLDLESLLAQLFELLMALIGLPRYTKIIRPALPEMSYLVVSYMQMTASQATEWLENPAQYVADEEDNTFTVRVSGELLIDSLMQAFNLDAAGALVDAVERRTQEAAASQAAGQAGWWKLREAALLALGCCVASFPGGVGDGRGGGGRGQRQRATMAGLQSRLQLLVDEVLRADLQGPLINPLLVGRAMWLAARLQPILRPDQQGPLLAAAAAGLNSHLPSPVKIGACRVLASLAPRVPAEVLGPLADSLYGGLLALLTCSGEEALNLVLESMVPLVKADPTAAARALPALLTPLLQVWSRYVTDPLLAESSLEVLAVLARVPQCLGPLTQQVLPVVAKVVQQPRGQPDGLVEGCLDLLAMLVRPGKREVVAAVAANCCGPLLALLPGGPAADVDDDTGTLTHGAVELLVELVRAGGEDFLSWAAPSMNGAAIVSVQGATSSPSSASLSPMSTSPTGCHGAPASAASDAAIFSALLSTTLRMLDPAADEYRTCLAGDLAAALVHCLPSRAAVQPVLGELLEACCRKLAASNLSPLVGGLLAALGHMALVGGAGGWLEALGAMQMASQDAGAPTSGLQIVLPLLLERHSDVRGALATRVICLALLEMLQSRHPLLMAITVRGKRHDLNTGVRTRRQAAAAGGEQWMVVPAAVKMAAVVAELMADQRWLGEEEADGSEDDDDDGDDDLLTADVDEVDDDSDDDDDGEHLEEDDSMNGVGNDVTVARSGFDFNLTLSGKGINQLEQASIDAHINRSPMLPVHSALGSSYSNEYDCGLVHAQNQQKDPLMSMDILAHLVNALRPLQHQPDSAAFLTAALDLLPAKKQQQVLQLLAGSCDGSPEGAA
;
A
#
# COMPACT_ATOMS: atom_id res chain seq x y z
N MET A 1 -9.07 56.81 7.13
CA MET A 1 -9.30 56.83 5.66
C MET A 1 -10.71 56.35 5.25
N ALA A 2 -11.64 56.13 6.19
CA ALA A 2 -13.07 55.93 5.92
C ALA A 2 -13.97 57.00 6.58
N SER A 3 -13.42 58.19 6.87
CA SER A 3 -14.17 59.29 7.49
C SER A 3 -14.21 60.57 6.62
N ALA A 4 -13.93 60.46 5.32
CA ALA A 4 -14.11 61.52 4.34
C ALA A 4 -14.87 60.93 3.15
N GLY A 5 -15.85 61.68 2.63
CA GLY A 5 -16.96 61.25 1.76
C GLY A 5 -16.71 60.08 0.80
N GLY A 6 -17.73 59.23 0.62
CA GLY A 6 -17.68 57.97 -0.15
C GLY A 6 -17.13 58.05 -1.57
N SER A 7 -16.99 59.24 -2.18
CA SER A 7 -16.33 59.44 -3.47
C SER A 7 -14.79 59.44 -3.40
N GLU A 8 -14.17 59.98 -2.34
CA GLU A 8 -12.70 60.04 -2.21
C GLU A 8 -12.09 58.69 -1.84
N GLY A 9 -12.80 57.89 -1.02
CA GLY A 9 -12.38 56.54 -0.63
C GLY A 9 -12.33 55.57 -1.83
N VAL A 10 -13.37 55.58 -2.67
CA VAL A 10 -13.44 54.77 -3.91
C VAL A 10 -12.29 55.16 -4.85
N ALA A 11 -12.08 56.45 -5.08
CA ALA A 11 -11.01 56.94 -5.97
C ALA A 11 -9.60 56.54 -5.47
N SER A 12 -9.40 56.47 -4.15
CA SER A 12 -8.14 56.00 -3.56
C SER A 12 -7.91 54.51 -3.82
N ILE A 13 -8.92 53.65 -3.62
CA ILE A 13 -8.80 52.20 -3.83
C ILE A 13 -8.57 51.90 -5.31
N VAL A 14 -9.32 52.56 -6.22
CA VAL A 14 -9.14 52.43 -7.67
C VAL A 14 -7.71 52.80 -8.09
N ARG A 15 -7.13 53.88 -7.52
CA ARG A 15 -5.74 54.25 -7.81
C ARG A 15 -4.73 53.20 -7.35
N CYS A 16 -4.95 52.57 -6.19
CA CYS A 16 -4.11 51.48 -5.71
C CYS A 16 -4.18 50.27 -6.64
N LEU A 17 -5.39 49.85 -7.04
CA LEU A 17 -5.60 48.74 -7.99
C LEU A 17 -4.95 49.03 -9.36
N GLN A 18 -5.09 50.25 -9.87
CA GLN A 18 -4.42 50.69 -11.11
C GLN A 18 -2.89 50.66 -10.97
N SER A 19 -2.37 51.03 -9.80
CA SER A 19 -0.93 50.99 -9.54
C SER A 19 -0.41 49.54 -9.49
N CYS A 20 -1.16 48.60 -8.90
CA CYS A 20 -0.80 47.18 -8.91
C CYS A 20 -0.71 46.60 -10.34
N LEU A 21 -1.64 46.98 -11.23
CA LEU A 21 -1.72 46.43 -12.59
C LEU A 21 -0.80 47.11 -13.59
N TYR A 22 -0.67 48.44 -13.51
CA TYR A 22 -0.11 49.24 -14.60
C TYR A 22 1.16 50.01 -14.23
N ALA A 23 1.58 50.04 -12.96
CA ALA A 23 2.82 50.73 -12.60
C ALA A 23 4.05 49.95 -13.08
N VAL A 24 4.92 50.65 -13.82
CA VAL A 24 6.20 50.11 -14.33
C VAL A 24 7.22 49.93 -13.21
N ASP A 25 7.14 50.76 -12.16
CA ASP A 25 8.00 50.70 -10.98
C ASP A 25 7.55 49.57 -10.02
N GLY A 26 8.48 48.68 -9.68
CA GLY A 26 8.25 47.58 -8.75
C GLY A 26 8.00 48.03 -7.31
N GLU A 27 8.58 49.16 -6.88
CA GLU A 27 8.33 49.69 -5.53
C GLU A 27 6.94 50.30 -5.41
N ALA A 28 6.46 50.99 -6.46
CA ALA A 28 5.09 51.49 -6.52
C ALA A 28 4.04 50.35 -6.47
N ARG A 29 4.27 49.22 -7.15
CA ARG A 29 3.40 48.04 -7.08
C ARG A 29 3.35 47.44 -5.67
N LYS A 30 4.51 47.19 -5.08
CA LYS A 30 4.60 46.67 -3.69
C LYS A 30 3.99 47.61 -2.66
N ALA A 31 4.12 48.92 -2.86
CA ALA A 31 3.51 49.92 -1.98
C ALA A 31 1.97 49.89 -2.07
N ALA A 32 1.43 49.76 -3.28
CA ALA A 32 0.00 49.62 -3.51
C ALA A 32 -0.57 48.30 -2.95
N GLU A 33 0.13 47.18 -3.13
CA GLU A 33 -0.23 45.88 -2.53
C GLU A 33 -0.32 45.97 -1.00
N ARG A 34 0.73 46.50 -0.35
CA ARG A 34 0.76 46.72 1.11
C ARG A 34 -0.38 47.64 1.58
N GLN A 35 -0.80 48.61 0.76
CA GLN A 35 -1.90 49.50 1.09
C GLN A 35 -3.25 48.80 0.99
N LEU A 36 -3.44 47.91 0.02
CA LEU A 36 -4.64 47.09 -0.13
C LEU A 36 -4.76 46.02 0.97
N GLU A 37 -3.65 45.37 1.34
CA GLU A 37 -3.60 44.41 2.46
C GLU A 37 -4.03 45.06 3.78
N ARG A 38 -3.51 46.26 4.09
CA ARG A 38 -3.92 47.03 5.27
C ARG A 38 -5.37 47.50 5.20
N GLY A 39 -5.91 47.64 3.98
CA GLY A 39 -7.28 48.07 3.72
C GLY A 39 -8.33 47.09 4.26
N VAL A 40 -8.01 45.79 4.32
CA VAL A 40 -8.93 44.74 4.79
C VAL A 40 -9.42 44.97 6.21
N CYS A 41 -8.63 45.63 7.06
CA CYS A 41 -8.99 45.98 8.43
C CYS A 41 -9.86 47.25 8.55
N LEU A 42 -10.17 47.94 7.44
CA LEU A 42 -10.95 49.17 7.43
C LEU A 42 -12.42 48.89 7.11
N SER A 43 -13.33 49.45 7.91
CA SER A 43 -14.77 49.35 7.64
C SER A 43 -15.12 50.01 6.30
N GLY A 44 -15.94 49.29 5.51
CA GLY A 44 -16.42 49.66 4.20
C GLY A 44 -15.47 49.29 3.05
N PHE A 45 -14.26 48.80 3.32
CA PHE A 45 -13.29 48.45 2.28
C PHE A 45 -13.78 47.30 1.41
N SER A 46 -14.24 46.21 2.02
CA SER A 46 -14.73 45.01 1.32
C SER A 46 -16.00 45.30 0.52
N SER A 47 -16.92 46.09 1.10
CA SER A 47 -18.10 46.59 0.39
C SER A 47 -17.72 47.45 -0.83
N THR A 48 -16.67 48.27 -0.70
CA THR A 48 -16.17 49.11 -1.81
C THR A 48 -15.51 48.26 -2.90
N LEU A 49 -14.77 47.20 -2.55
CA LEU A 49 -14.24 46.25 -3.53
C LEU A 49 -15.35 45.56 -4.33
N ALA A 50 -16.46 45.19 -3.67
CA ALA A 50 -17.63 44.64 -4.33
C ALA A 50 -18.25 45.63 -5.32
N SER A 51 -18.50 46.88 -4.90
CA SER A 51 -19.01 47.94 -5.81
C SER A 51 -18.06 48.22 -6.97
N ILE A 52 -16.75 48.29 -6.74
CA ILE A 52 -15.75 48.48 -7.82
C ILE A 52 -15.80 47.32 -8.80
N ALA A 53 -15.94 46.07 -8.33
CA ALA A 53 -16.04 44.91 -9.20
C ALA A 53 -17.30 44.96 -10.09
N THR A 54 -18.44 45.39 -9.55
CA THR A 54 -19.74 45.32 -10.26
C THR A 54 -20.12 46.59 -11.03
N GLU A 55 -19.69 47.78 -10.61
CA GLU A 55 -20.09 49.05 -11.21
C GLU A 55 -19.00 49.62 -12.14
N GLY A 56 -19.13 49.36 -13.45
CA GLY A 56 -18.15 49.82 -14.45
C GLY A 56 -17.96 51.35 -14.49
N ALA A 57 -18.95 52.13 -14.08
CA ALA A 57 -18.86 53.59 -14.02
C ALA A 57 -17.78 54.11 -13.04
N LEU A 58 -17.47 53.34 -11.99
CA LEU A 58 -16.48 53.74 -10.97
C LEU A 58 -15.03 53.65 -11.46
N THR A 59 -14.78 52.86 -12.51
CA THR A 59 -13.43 52.57 -13.02
C THR A 59 -13.21 53.00 -14.46
N ASN A 60 -14.11 53.82 -15.04
CA ASN A 60 -14.15 54.11 -16.48
C ASN A 60 -14.19 52.83 -17.34
N ASN A 61 -14.89 51.78 -16.87
CA ASN A 61 -15.00 50.45 -17.48
C ASN A 61 -13.67 49.69 -17.63
N ASP A 62 -12.68 49.96 -16.77
CA ASP A 62 -11.43 49.19 -16.74
C ASP A 62 -11.67 47.76 -16.23
N VAL A 63 -11.66 46.79 -17.14
CA VAL A 63 -11.88 45.37 -16.84
C VAL A 63 -10.80 44.80 -15.91
N GLY A 64 -9.54 45.21 -16.08
CA GLY A 64 -8.42 44.71 -15.28
C GLY A 64 -8.55 45.09 -13.81
N VAL A 65 -8.88 46.36 -13.55
CA VAL A 65 -9.11 46.87 -12.19
C VAL A 65 -10.28 46.17 -11.52
N ARG A 66 -11.38 45.96 -12.25
CA ARG A 66 -12.59 45.30 -11.75
C ARG A 66 -12.35 43.82 -11.45
N GLN A 67 -11.60 43.13 -12.32
CA GLN A 67 -11.20 41.75 -12.10
C GLN A 67 -10.29 41.61 -10.87
N LEU A 68 -9.29 42.49 -10.72
CA LEU A 68 -8.41 42.49 -9.54
C LEU A 68 -9.20 42.79 -8.25
N ALA A 69 -10.15 43.72 -8.29
CA ALA A 69 -11.03 44.00 -7.14
C ALA A 69 -11.82 42.76 -6.70
N ALA A 70 -12.40 42.02 -7.66
CA ALA A 70 -13.11 40.77 -7.37
C ALA A 70 -12.17 39.66 -6.85
N VAL A 71 -10.96 39.53 -7.39
CA VAL A 71 -9.97 38.55 -6.91
C VAL A 71 -9.55 38.83 -5.46
N LEU A 72 -9.30 40.10 -5.11
CA LEU A 72 -9.01 40.50 -3.74
C LEU A 72 -10.22 40.29 -2.83
N LEU A 73 -11.43 40.63 -3.29
CA LEU A 73 -12.66 40.36 -2.53
C LEU A 73 -12.82 38.87 -2.24
N LYS A 74 -12.56 37.98 -3.21
CA LYS A 74 -12.58 36.53 -3.01
C LYS A 74 -11.59 36.09 -1.92
N GLN A 75 -10.37 36.65 -1.91
CA GLN A 75 -9.39 36.34 -0.85
C GLN A 75 -9.87 36.83 0.52
N VAL A 76 -10.47 38.02 0.57
CA VAL A 76 -11.06 38.56 1.80
C VAL A 76 -12.20 37.68 2.31
N ILE A 77 -13.10 37.21 1.44
CA ILE A 77 -14.17 36.28 1.80
C ILE A 77 -13.59 35.00 2.41
N LYS A 78 -12.62 34.36 1.75
CA LYS A 78 -12.02 33.12 2.25
C LYS A 78 -11.37 33.24 3.64
N LYS A 79 -10.85 34.42 3.97
CA LYS A 79 -10.10 34.66 5.21
C LYS A 79 -10.92 35.32 6.32
N HIS A 80 -11.90 36.14 5.98
CA HIS A 80 -12.57 37.03 6.94
C HIS A 80 -14.10 36.87 6.97
N TRP A 81 -14.70 35.99 6.16
CA TRP A 81 -16.16 35.88 6.06
C TRP A 81 -16.82 35.26 7.29
N SER A 82 -16.31 34.16 7.84
CA SER A 82 -16.86 33.49 9.03
C SER A 82 -15.74 33.00 9.93
N ALA A 83 -15.91 33.15 11.24
CA ALA A 83 -14.97 32.63 12.25
C ALA A 83 -14.89 31.09 12.26
N GLU A 84 -15.87 30.40 11.67
CA GLU A 84 -15.95 28.94 11.58
C GLU A 84 -15.18 28.38 10.38
N ALA A 85 -14.69 29.23 9.47
CA ALA A 85 -13.94 28.78 8.30
C ALA A 85 -12.54 28.27 8.70
N PRO A 86 -12.03 27.17 8.11
CA PRO A 86 -10.73 26.56 8.48
C PRO A 86 -9.52 27.49 8.23
N LYS A 87 -9.68 28.51 7.38
CA LYS A 87 -8.63 29.48 7.02
C LYS A 87 -8.90 30.89 7.53
N PHE A 88 -9.68 30.99 8.60
CA PHE A 88 -10.07 32.27 9.16
C PHE A 88 -8.87 33.06 9.73
N GLU A 89 -8.82 34.34 9.40
CA GLU A 89 -7.91 35.34 9.95
C GLU A 89 -8.75 36.46 10.58
N ALA A 90 -8.47 36.83 11.83
CA ALA A 90 -9.16 37.96 12.45
C ALA A 90 -8.77 39.29 11.76
N PRO A 91 -9.69 40.29 11.66
CA PRO A 91 -11.05 40.32 12.20
C PRO A 91 -12.10 39.67 11.28
N GLU A 92 -13.20 39.24 11.87
CA GLU A 92 -14.39 38.77 11.15
C GLU A 92 -15.14 39.94 10.51
N LEU A 93 -15.62 39.75 9.26
CA LEU A 93 -16.26 40.80 8.49
C LEU A 93 -17.62 41.19 9.13
N PRO A 94 -17.91 42.49 9.35
CA PRO A 94 -19.17 42.93 9.94
C PRO A 94 -20.40 42.49 9.13
N ARG A 95 -21.50 42.17 9.81
CA ARG A 95 -22.77 41.74 9.18
C ARG A 95 -23.29 42.75 8.14
N GLU A 96 -23.19 44.05 8.43
CA GLU A 96 -23.61 45.11 7.48
C GLU A 96 -22.84 45.03 6.16
N GLU A 97 -21.54 44.74 6.20
CA GLU A 97 -20.73 44.60 4.99
C GLU A 97 -21.05 43.32 4.22
N ARG A 98 -21.28 42.20 4.93
CA ARG A 98 -21.72 40.95 4.29
C ARG A 98 -23.02 41.15 3.52
N THR A 99 -24.02 41.78 4.14
CA THR A 99 -25.31 42.07 3.49
C THR A 99 -25.15 42.98 2.28
N ASN A 100 -24.29 44.00 2.35
CA ASN A 100 -24.01 44.86 1.19
C ASN A 100 -23.32 44.10 0.06
N ILE A 101 -22.33 43.26 0.37
CA ILE A 101 -21.63 42.43 -0.62
C ILE A 101 -22.62 41.48 -1.30
N GLN A 102 -23.46 40.78 -0.53
CA GLN A 102 -24.51 39.90 -1.05
C GLN A 102 -25.53 40.64 -1.94
N ALA A 103 -25.88 41.88 -1.61
CA ALA A 103 -26.81 42.68 -2.40
C ALA A 103 -26.21 43.17 -3.75
N VAL A 104 -24.90 43.45 -3.78
CA VAL A 104 -24.25 44.07 -4.94
C VAL A 104 -23.72 43.03 -5.94
N LEU A 105 -23.13 41.93 -5.47
CA LEU A 105 -22.49 40.92 -6.32
C LEU A 105 -23.37 40.38 -7.46
N PRO A 106 -24.66 40.03 -7.25
CA PRO A 106 -25.51 39.50 -8.32
C PRO A 106 -25.60 40.40 -9.56
N ASN A 107 -25.50 41.73 -9.40
CA ASN A 107 -25.52 42.67 -10.52
C ASN A 107 -24.33 42.44 -11.48
N GLY A 108 -23.16 42.05 -10.94
CA GLY A 108 -21.95 41.77 -11.72
C GLY A 108 -22.05 40.53 -12.61
N LEU A 109 -23.03 39.65 -12.38
CA LEU A 109 -23.28 38.50 -13.26
C LEU A 109 -23.83 38.93 -14.63
N SER A 110 -24.40 40.13 -14.74
CA SER A 110 -24.90 40.70 -16.01
C SER A 110 -23.85 41.50 -16.79
N ASP A 111 -22.59 41.52 -16.33
CA ASP A 111 -21.53 42.32 -16.95
C ASP A 111 -21.22 41.89 -18.39
N THR A 112 -20.85 42.84 -19.25
CA THR A 112 -20.48 42.56 -20.64
C THR A 112 -19.20 41.73 -20.76
N SER A 113 -18.26 41.85 -19.81
CA SER A 113 -17.00 41.11 -19.78
C SER A 113 -17.13 39.75 -19.11
N SER A 114 -16.80 38.67 -19.82
CA SER A 114 -16.78 37.31 -19.25
C SER A 114 -15.82 37.16 -18.08
N LYS A 115 -14.68 37.88 -18.10
CA LYS A 115 -13.69 37.86 -17.01
C LYS A 115 -14.26 38.40 -15.70
N VAL A 116 -15.05 39.48 -15.77
CA VAL A 116 -15.70 40.07 -14.60
C VAL A 116 -16.81 39.16 -14.10
N ARG A 117 -17.67 38.63 -14.99
CA ARG A 117 -18.72 37.67 -14.62
C ARG A 117 -18.15 36.47 -13.86
N THR A 118 -17.09 35.85 -14.37
CA THR A 118 -16.43 34.71 -13.70
C THR A 118 -15.82 35.10 -12.36
N ALA A 119 -15.13 36.24 -12.26
CA ALA A 119 -14.52 36.68 -11.00
C ALA A 119 -15.58 36.99 -9.92
N VAL A 120 -16.72 37.57 -10.30
CA VAL A 120 -17.87 37.81 -9.42
C VAL A 120 -18.52 36.49 -9.01
N ALA A 121 -18.74 35.57 -9.95
CA ALA A 121 -19.27 34.23 -9.68
C ALA A 121 -18.38 33.46 -8.68
N MET A 122 -17.05 33.57 -8.79
CA MET A 122 -16.10 32.98 -7.83
C MET A 122 -16.19 33.61 -6.44
N CYS A 123 -16.60 34.88 -6.31
CA CYS A 123 -16.87 35.51 -5.01
C CYS A 123 -18.15 34.95 -4.41
N ILE A 124 -19.23 34.84 -5.21
CA ILE A 124 -20.51 34.28 -4.76
C ILE A 124 -20.31 32.81 -4.31
N ALA A 125 -19.60 32.00 -5.07
CA ALA A 125 -19.28 30.62 -4.70
C ALA A 125 -18.43 30.54 -3.41
N ALA A 126 -17.45 31.44 -3.25
CA ALA A 126 -16.67 31.50 -2.01
C ALA A 126 -17.51 31.88 -0.79
N ILE A 127 -18.54 32.71 -0.95
CA ILE A 127 -19.50 33.04 0.12
C ILE A 127 -20.32 31.80 0.48
N SER A 128 -20.93 31.16 -0.52
CA SER A 128 -21.76 29.95 -0.30
C SER A 128 -20.99 28.84 0.40
N LYS A 129 -19.69 28.68 0.09
CA LYS A 129 -18.83 27.69 0.74
C LYS A 129 -18.41 28.08 2.16
N ALA A 130 -18.22 29.36 2.42
CA ALA A 130 -17.83 29.85 3.75
C ALA A 130 -19.01 29.92 4.72
N ASP A 131 -20.24 30.04 4.20
CA ASP A 131 -21.48 30.18 4.96
C ASP A 131 -22.67 29.64 4.14
N PRO A 132 -22.89 28.30 4.12
CA PRO A 132 -23.92 27.65 3.32
C PRO A 132 -25.35 28.12 3.64
N ASP A 133 -25.65 28.35 4.91
CA ASP A 133 -26.97 28.79 5.37
C ASP A 133 -27.17 30.33 5.27
N GLY A 134 -26.08 31.08 5.08
CA GLY A 134 -26.07 32.55 5.14
C GLY A 134 -26.63 33.28 3.91
N TRP A 135 -27.05 32.55 2.86
CA TRP A 135 -27.61 33.15 1.63
C TRP A 135 -28.83 32.38 1.09
N PRO A 136 -29.97 32.39 1.80
CA PRO A 136 -31.18 31.69 1.37
C PRO A 136 -31.70 32.26 0.04
N GLY A 137 -32.18 31.38 -0.85
CA GLY A 137 -32.73 31.80 -2.14
C GLY A 137 -31.70 31.98 -3.25
N LEU A 138 -30.39 31.80 -3.00
CA LEU A 138 -29.34 32.08 -3.99
C LEU A 138 -29.52 31.24 -5.26
N VAL A 139 -29.66 29.92 -5.11
CA VAL A 139 -29.81 28.99 -6.23
C VAL A 139 -31.12 29.23 -6.97
N GLU A 140 -32.23 29.44 -6.25
CA GLU A 140 -33.54 29.74 -6.88
C GLU A 140 -33.51 31.02 -7.70
N ASN A 141 -32.81 32.06 -7.22
CA ASN A 141 -32.65 33.32 -7.94
C ASN A 141 -31.82 33.14 -9.22
N LEU A 142 -30.75 32.33 -9.18
CA LEU A 142 -29.93 32.02 -10.36
C LEU A 142 -30.73 31.23 -11.40
N VAL A 143 -31.48 30.21 -10.98
CA VAL A 143 -32.38 29.42 -11.85
C VAL A 143 -33.46 30.32 -12.46
N GLY A 144 -34.08 31.19 -11.65
CA GLY A 144 -35.09 32.15 -12.10
C GLY A 144 -34.56 33.12 -13.15
N ALA A 145 -33.31 33.59 -13.02
CA ALA A 145 -32.66 34.45 -14.00
C ALA A 145 -32.44 33.75 -15.36
N ILE A 146 -32.09 32.46 -15.33
CA ILE A 146 -31.95 31.63 -16.55
C ILE A 146 -33.30 31.48 -17.23
N HIS A 147 -34.33 31.08 -16.48
CA HIS A 147 -35.69 30.88 -17.01
C HIS A 147 -36.27 32.16 -17.64
N ALA A 148 -36.13 33.31 -16.95
CA ALA A 148 -36.68 34.58 -17.41
C ALA A 148 -36.05 35.10 -18.71
N HIS A 149 -34.79 34.76 -18.99
CA HIS A 149 -34.02 35.28 -20.11
C HIS A 149 -33.61 34.20 -21.13
N ARG A 150 -34.26 33.03 -21.11
CA ARG A 150 -33.88 31.86 -21.92
C ARG A 150 -33.81 32.14 -23.43
N ALA A 151 -34.66 33.04 -23.94
CA ALA A 151 -34.79 33.29 -25.37
C ALA A 151 -33.76 34.31 -25.92
N SER A 152 -33.14 35.12 -25.05
CA SER A 152 -32.26 36.22 -25.45
C SER A 152 -30.79 36.01 -25.08
N MET A 153 -30.44 34.87 -24.47
CA MET A 153 -29.08 34.46 -24.06
C MET A 153 -28.23 35.64 -23.57
N THR A 154 -28.79 36.39 -22.62
CA THR A 154 -28.17 37.63 -22.13
C THR A 154 -26.90 37.35 -21.32
N PRO A 155 -25.99 38.32 -21.15
CA PRO A 155 -24.81 38.16 -20.27
C PRO A 155 -25.16 37.67 -18.86
N LEU A 156 -26.35 37.99 -18.35
CA LEU A 156 -26.86 37.50 -17.07
C LEU A 156 -27.05 35.98 -17.06
N VAL A 157 -27.55 35.37 -18.15
CA VAL A 157 -27.69 33.92 -18.27
C VAL A 157 -26.31 33.25 -18.23
N HIS A 158 -25.32 33.82 -18.93
CA HIS A 158 -23.95 33.32 -18.89
C HIS A 158 -23.36 33.39 -17.48
N GLY A 159 -23.53 34.53 -16.81
CA GLY A 159 -23.04 34.71 -15.44
C GLY A 159 -23.72 33.76 -14.46
N ALA A 160 -25.04 33.55 -14.59
CA ALA A 160 -25.81 32.66 -13.74
C ALA A 160 -25.37 31.19 -13.90
N ILE A 161 -25.26 30.69 -15.13
CA ILE A 161 -24.80 29.31 -15.40
C ILE A 161 -23.37 29.12 -14.93
N ARG A 162 -22.47 30.08 -15.18
CA ARG A 162 -21.09 30.00 -14.70
C ARG A 162 -21.01 30.03 -13.16
N CYS A 163 -21.91 30.75 -12.51
CA CYS A 163 -22.00 30.75 -11.04
C CYS A 163 -22.51 29.40 -10.53
N LEU A 164 -23.54 28.83 -11.15
CA LEU A 164 -24.05 27.50 -10.80
C LEU A 164 -23.02 26.40 -11.01
N SER A 165 -22.19 26.46 -12.07
CA SER A 165 -21.13 25.47 -12.29
C SER A 165 -20.01 25.51 -11.25
N LEU A 166 -19.91 26.59 -10.47
CA LEU A 166 -18.97 26.70 -9.35
C LEU A 166 -19.61 26.29 -8.02
N LEU A 167 -20.93 26.16 -7.98
CA LEU A 167 -21.73 25.82 -6.79
C LEU A 167 -22.23 24.38 -6.82
N SER A 168 -22.37 23.76 -8.00
CA SER A 168 -23.06 22.48 -8.23
C SER A 168 -22.56 21.32 -7.37
N ASN A 169 -21.26 21.30 -7.05
CA ASN A 169 -20.66 20.28 -6.18
C ASN A 169 -20.82 20.53 -4.68
N ASP A 170 -21.22 21.74 -4.27
CA ASP A 170 -21.40 22.13 -2.86
C ASP A 170 -22.91 22.21 -2.49
N ILE A 171 -23.80 21.60 -3.30
CA ILE A 171 -25.26 21.65 -3.08
C ILE A 171 -25.67 20.53 -2.14
N ASP A 172 -26.35 20.90 -1.05
CA ASP A 172 -26.84 19.97 -0.03
C ASP A 172 -27.81 18.93 -0.61
N GLU A 173 -27.64 17.68 -0.17
CA GLU A 173 -28.35 16.50 -0.65
C GLU A 173 -29.88 16.60 -0.49
N HIS A 174 -30.36 17.29 0.55
CA HIS A 174 -31.80 17.47 0.79
C HIS A 174 -32.45 18.37 -0.26
N TYR A 175 -31.73 19.38 -0.75
CA TYR A 175 -32.26 20.36 -1.72
C TYR A 175 -32.01 19.93 -3.17
N LEU A 176 -31.06 19.03 -3.41
CA LEU A 176 -30.64 18.59 -4.73
C LEU A 176 -31.79 18.04 -5.60
N PRO A 177 -32.72 17.18 -5.12
CA PRO A 177 -33.82 16.66 -5.94
C PRO A 177 -34.76 17.73 -6.48
N GLN A 178 -35.11 18.72 -5.64
CA GLN A 178 -36.00 19.80 -6.02
C GLN A 178 -35.32 20.72 -7.03
N MET A 179 -34.06 21.07 -6.77
CA MET A 179 -33.27 21.88 -7.69
C MET A 179 -33.13 21.18 -9.04
N ALA A 180 -32.76 19.91 -9.09
CA ALA A 180 -32.58 19.14 -10.33
C ALA A 180 -33.83 19.19 -11.23
N ARG A 181 -35.04 19.09 -10.65
CA ARG A 181 -36.32 19.19 -11.40
C ARG A 181 -36.52 20.53 -12.09
N THR A 182 -36.02 21.61 -11.51
CA THR A 182 -36.20 22.97 -12.03
C THR A 182 -35.05 23.40 -12.95
N LEU A 183 -33.82 23.01 -12.61
CA LEU A 183 -32.61 23.47 -13.27
C LEU A 183 -32.30 22.69 -14.55
N LEU A 184 -32.40 21.35 -14.53
CA LEU A 184 -31.99 20.52 -15.67
C LEU A 184 -32.77 20.81 -16.96
N PRO A 185 -34.10 21.03 -16.96
CA PRO A 185 -34.81 21.38 -18.19
C PRO A 185 -34.33 22.70 -18.82
N GLU A 186 -33.94 23.68 -18.01
CA GLU A 186 -33.41 24.96 -18.50
C GLU A 186 -31.99 24.81 -19.06
N LEU A 187 -31.14 24.02 -18.39
CA LEU A 187 -29.79 23.73 -18.87
C LEU A 187 -29.80 22.91 -20.17
N LEU A 188 -30.76 22.01 -20.35
CA LEU A 188 -30.89 21.22 -21.58
C LEU A 188 -31.08 22.13 -22.80
N HIS A 189 -31.86 23.20 -22.69
CA HIS A 189 -32.04 24.17 -23.77
C HIS A 189 -30.73 24.86 -24.16
N VAL A 190 -29.85 25.14 -23.20
CA VAL A 190 -28.54 25.74 -23.44
C VAL A 190 -27.57 24.72 -24.04
N ALA A 191 -27.54 23.51 -23.51
CA ALA A 191 -26.65 22.45 -23.97
C ALA A 191 -26.98 21.97 -25.40
N ALA A 192 -28.28 21.92 -25.74
CA ALA A 192 -28.78 21.45 -27.04
C ALA A 192 -28.66 22.47 -28.18
N ASP A 193 -28.28 23.72 -27.90
CA ASP A 193 -28.16 24.75 -28.94
C ASP A 193 -26.94 24.50 -29.83
N SER A 194 -27.20 23.93 -31.00
CA SER A 194 -26.23 23.69 -32.06
C SER A 194 -26.24 24.78 -33.15
N SER A 195 -27.01 25.86 -32.97
CA SER A 195 -27.12 26.95 -33.97
C SER A 195 -25.91 27.88 -34.01
N GLY A 196 -24.96 27.71 -33.09
CA GLY A 196 -23.80 28.59 -32.89
C GLY A 196 -24.13 29.90 -32.16
N ALA A 197 -25.38 30.10 -31.73
CA ALA A 197 -25.78 31.27 -30.95
C ALA A 197 -25.26 31.23 -29.50
N THR A 198 -25.15 30.02 -28.93
CA THR A 198 -24.57 29.78 -27.59
C THR A 198 -23.09 29.41 -27.70
N PRO A 199 -22.18 30.10 -26.96
CA PRO A 199 -20.76 29.73 -26.93
C PRO A 199 -20.53 28.33 -26.33
N GLU A 200 -19.55 27.60 -26.87
CA GLU A 200 -19.19 26.24 -26.43
C GLU A 200 -18.84 26.16 -24.93
N ASP A 201 -18.12 27.15 -24.39
CA ASP A 201 -17.80 27.20 -22.95
C ASP A 201 -19.05 27.22 -22.06
N LEU A 202 -20.13 27.84 -22.54
CA LEU A 202 -21.39 27.91 -21.82
C LEU A 202 -22.16 26.58 -21.93
N ARG A 203 -22.14 25.93 -23.10
CA ARG A 203 -22.67 24.58 -23.29
C ARG A 203 -21.96 23.57 -22.39
N ALA A 204 -20.62 23.65 -22.33
CA ALA A 204 -19.80 22.85 -21.44
C ALA A 204 -20.15 23.11 -19.96
N SER A 205 -20.31 24.38 -19.56
CA SER A 205 -20.74 24.70 -18.18
C SER A 205 -22.10 24.09 -17.82
N ALA A 206 -23.06 24.08 -18.76
CA ALA A 206 -24.36 23.45 -18.54
C ALA A 206 -24.25 21.91 -18.38
N LEU A 207 -23.42 21.26 -19.19
CA LEU A 207 -23.15 19.82 -19.08
C LEU A 207 -22.35 19.45 -17.83
N SER A 208 -21.45 20.32 -17.36
CA SER A 208 -20.71 20.14 -16.11
C SER A 208 -21.67 20.13 -14.92
N ILE A 209 -22.64 21.06 -14.87
CA ILE A 209 -23.66 21.05 -13.82
C ILE A 209 -24.52 19.79 -13.91
N PHE A 210 -24.91 19.36 -15.12
CA PHE A 210 -25.63 18.10 -15.30
C PHE A 210 -24.82 16.92 -14.74
N TYR A 211 -23.55 16.82 -15.09
CA TYR A 211 -22.64 15.79 -14.59
C TYR A 211 -22.53 15.79 -13.06
N ASP A 212 -22.30 16.95 -12.43
CA ASP A 212 -22.22 17.10 -10.98
C ASP A 212 -23.51 16.67 -10.28
N VAL A 213 -24.68 17.01 -10.86
CA VAL A 213 -25.98 16.59 -10.34
C VAL A 213 -26.15 15.07 -10.43
N ILE A 214 -25.78 14.45 -11.55
CA ILE A 214 -25.83 12.98 -11.69
C ILE A 214 -24.88 12.29 -10.72
N LYS A 215 -23.67 12.83 -10.54
CA LYS A 215 -22.68 12.33 -9.58
C LYS A 215 -23.23 12.37 -8.15
N SER A 216 -23.81 13.50 -7.75
CA SER A 216 -24.40 13.68 -6.42
C SER A 216 -25.62 12.76 -6.21
N LEU A 217 -26.48 12.63 -7.22
CA LEU A 217 -27.59 11.67 -7.18
C LEU A 217 -27.12 10.21 -7.07
N ALA A 218 -25.95 9.86 -7.63
CA ALA A 218 -25.39 8.51 -7.53
C ALA A 218 -24.97 8.18 -6.09
N VAL A 219 -24.37 9.14 -5.38
CA VAL A 219 -24.02 9.03 -3.95
C VAL A 219 -25.28 8.83 -3.11
N MET A 220 -26.28 9.71 -3.27
CA MET A 220 -27.58 9.58 -2.59
C MET A 220 -28.30 8.26 -2.92
N GLY A 221 -28.10 7.75 -4.14
CA GLY A 221 -28.67 6.49 -4.60
C GLY A 221 -28.20 5.27 -3.81
N ALA A 222 -27.05 5.35 -3.11
CA ALA A 222 -26.59 4.28 -2.24
C ALA A 222 -27.55 4.03 -1.05
N VAL A 223 -28.15 5.11 -0.52
CA VAL A 223 -29.09 5.08 0.62
C VAL A 223 -30.54 5.08 0.13
N TYR A 224 -30.90 5.98 -0.80
CA TYR A 224 -32.29 6.24 -1.21
C TYR A 224 -32.63 5.71 -2.62
N GLN A 225 -32.31 4.44 -2.91
CA GLN A 225 -32.40 3.84 -4.25
C GLN A 225 -33.72 4.10 -5.01
N ARG A 226 -34.89 3.87 -4.37
CA ARG A 226 -36.21 4.02 -5.03
C ARG A 226 -36.52 5.47 -5.38
N GLN A 227 -36.24 6.40 -4.46
CA GLN A 227 -36.55 7.82 -4.62
C GLN A 227 -35.69 8.45 -5.72
N VAL A 228 -34.39 8.14 -5.72
CA VAL A 228 -33.45 8.60 -6.75
C VAL A 228 -33.83 8.04 -8.12
N ARG A 229 -34.17 6.75 -8.21
CA ARG A 229 -34.62 6.13 -9.47
C ARG A 229 -35.83 6.84 -10.08
N ASP A 230 -36.87 7.07 -9.28
CA ASP A 230 -38.13 7.64 -9.75
C ASP A 230 -37.97 9.11 -10.18
N LEU A 231 -37.02 9.82 -9.56
CA LEU A 231 -36.60 11.15 -9.96
C LEU A 231 -35.77 11.15 -11.26
N LEU A 232 -34.83 10.23 -11.39
CA LEU A 232 -33.78 10.25 -12.42
C LEU A 232 -34.35 10.05 -13.83
N VAL A 233 -35.19 9.02 -14.04
CA VAL A 233 -35.61 8.60 -15.39
C VAL A 233 -36.28 9.75 -16.16
N PRO A 234 -37.30 10.46 -15.61
CA PRO A 234 -37.92 11.57 -16.33
C PRO A 234 -36.98 12.74 -16.61
N LEU A 235 -35.96 12.95 -15.76
CA LEU A 235 -35.01 14.05 -15.88
C LEU A 235 -33.91 13.77 -16.91
N VAL A 236 -33.46 12.52 -17.02
CA VAL A 236 -32.34 12.13 -17.90
C VAL A 236 -32.80 11.76 -19.32
N ASP A 237 -34.02 11.23 -19.47
CA ASP A 237 -34.56 10.80 -20.78
C ASP A 237 -34.39 11.85 -21.90
N PRO A 238 -34.67 13.15 -21.67
CA PRO A 238 -34.49 14.20 -22.69
C PRO A 238 -33.02 14.53 -23.02
N TRP A 239 -32.08 14.24 -22.12
CA TRP A 239 -30.65 14.51 -22.30
C TRP A 239 -29.97 13.44 -23.15
N LEU A 240 -30.40 12.18 -23.04
CA LEU A 240 -29.74 11.07 -23.73
C LEU A 240 -29.63 11.23 -25.26
N PRO A 241 -30.64 11.73 -26.00
CA PRO A 241 -30.49 12.03 -27.42
C PRO A 241 -29.40 13.07 -27.72
N LEU A 242 -29.24 14.09 -26.87
CA LEU A 242 -28.20 15.09 -26.98
C LEU A 242 -26.82 14.47 -26.72
N LEU A 243 -26.67 13.77 -25.59
CA LEU A 243 -25.40 13.14 -25.19
C LEU A 243 -24.91 12.16 -26.26
N CYS A 244 -25.78 11.25 -26.71
CA CYS A 244 -25.46 10.30 -27.76
C CYS A 244 -25.20 10.99 -29.11
N GLY A 245 -25.96 12.05 -29.43
CA GLY A 245 -25.81 12.79 -30.68
C GLY A 245 -24.47 13.53 -30.78
N GLU A 246 -23.95 14.08 -29.67
CA GLU A 246 -22.64 14.74 -29.64
C GLU A 246 -21.48 13.75 -29.70
N VAL A 247 -21.61 12.60 -29.02
CA VAL A 247 -20.60 11.53 -29.01
C VAL A 247 -20.49 10.85 -30.38
N ALA A 248 -21.61 10.63 -31.07
CA ALA A 248 -21.65 9.99 -32.39
C ALA A 248 -21.02 10.83 -33.52
N GLN A 249 -20.80 12.13 -33.32
CA GLN A 249 -20.21 12.99 -34.35
C GLN A 249 -18.72 12.68 -34.57
N PRO A 250 -18.25 12.65 -35.84
CA PRO A 250 -16.84 12.43 -36.13
C PRO A 250 -15.99 13.57 -35.55
N LEU A 251 -14.88 13.20 -34.89
CA LEU A 251 -13.93 14.17 -34.36
C LEU A 251 -13.21 14.92 -35.48
N SER A 252 -12.74 16.13 -35.17
CA SER A 252 -11.86 16.92 -36.02
C SER A 252 -10.79 17.57 -35.17
N VAL A 253 -9.52 17.43 -35.57
CA VAL A 253 -8.37 18.10 -34.94
C VAL A 253 -8.23 19.54 -35.42
N GLN A 254 -8.85 19.89 -36.56
CA GLN A 254 -8.85 21.26 -37.09
C GLN A 254 -9.82 22.18 -36.34
N ASP A 255 -10.85 21.61 -35.71
CA ASP A 255 -11.82 22.33 -34.89
C ASP A 255 -12.00 21.65 -33.53
N THR A 256 -11.27 22.16 -32.54
CA THR A 256 -11.26 21.65 -31.16
C THR A 256 -12.22 22.41 -30.24
N SER A 257 -13.09 23.27 -30.78
CA SER A 257 -14.00 24.11 -29.97
C SER A 257 -15.02 23.28 -29.18
N GLY A 258 -15.59 22.22 -29.78
CA GLY A 258 -16.57 21.34 -29.14
C GLY A 258 -16.00 20.20 -28.28
N TRP A 259 -14.68 20.13 -28.07
CA TRP A 259 -14.06 19.01 -27.35
C TRP A 259 -14.45 18.97 -25.87
N ALA A 260 -14.61 20.12 -25.22
CA ALA A 260 -15.03 20.19 -23.82
C ALA A 260 -16.46 19.65 -23.63
N VAL A 261 -17.36 19.98 -24.55
CA VAL A 261 -18.73 19.45 -24.60
C VAL A 261 -18.69 17.93 -24.77
N ARG A 262 -17.89 17.41 -25.72
CA ARG A 262 -17.78 15.96 -25.94
C ARG A 262 -17.21 15.22 -24.73
N MET A 263 -16.18 15.76 -24.08
CA MET A 263 -15.60 15.20 -22.85
C MET A 263 -16.67 15.04 -21.77
N LEU A 264 -17.46 16.09 -21.53
CA LEU A 264 -18.52 16.06 -20.52
C LEU A 264 -19.67 15.13 -20.92
N CYS A 265 -20.01 15.01 -22.21
CA CYS A 265 -20.97 14.02 -22.67
C CYS A 265 -20.50 12.59 -22.39
N LEU A 266 -19.23 12.27 -22.63
CA LEU A 266 -18.65 10.96 -22.31
C LEU A 266 -18.66 10.71 -20.80
N LYS A 267 -18.12 11.62 -19.98
CA LYS A 267 -18.15 11.54 -18.51
C LYS A 267 -19.56 11.31 -17.97
N SER A 268 -20.53 12.07 -18.50
CA SER A 268 -21.94 11.94 -18.14
C SER A 268 -22.53 10.59 -18.49
N LEU A 269 -22.26 10.07 -19.69
CA LEU A 269 -22.72 8.74 -20.09
C LEU A 269 -22.07 7.64 -19.24
N THR A 270 -20.78 7.74 -18.96
CA THR A 270 -20.06 6.79 -18.10
C THR A 270 -20.71 6.74 -16.72
N GLN A 271 -20.94 7.89 -16.09
CA GLN A 271 -21.58 7.98 -14.77
C GLN A 271 -23.01 7.40 -14.80
N LEU A 272 -23.81 7.75 -15.81
CA LEU A 272 -25.17 7.22 -15.95
C LEU A 272 -25.20 5.70 -16.11
N ILE A 273 -24.24 5.14 -16.83
CA ILE A 273 -24.16 3.70 -17.08
C ILE A 273 -23.68 2.96 -15.84
N SER A 274 -22.63 3.45 -15.19
CA SER A 274 -22.04 2.80 -14.01
C SER A 274 -23.03 2.71 -12.85
N TYR A 275 -23.81 3.76 -12.60
CA TYR A 275 -24.71 3.83 -11.43
C TYR A 275 -26.19 3.60 -11.75
N PHE A 276 -26.62 3.89 -12.99
CA PHE A 276 -28.03 3.92 -13.36
C PHE A 276 -28.36 3.12 -14.64
N SER A 277 -27.62 2.03 -14.91
CA SER A 277 -27.87 1.17 -16.07
C SER A 277 -29.26 0.51 -16.09
N LYS A 278 -29.80 0.09 -14.93
CA LYS A 278 -31.11 -0.61 -14.87
C LYS A 278 -32.27 0.31 -15.32
N PRO A 279 -32.43 1.53 -14.78
CA PRO A 279 -33.52 2.42 -15.19
C PRO A 279 -33.40 2.91 -16.64
N LEU A 280 -32.18 2.99 -17.19
CA LEU A 280 -31.91 3.50 -18.54
C LEU A 280 -31.89 2.41 -19.62
N GLN A 281 -32.42 1.21 -19.34
CA GLN A 281 -32.34 0.06 -20.23
C GLN A 281 -32.88 0.33 -21.65
N GLN A 282 -33.96 1.12 -21.78
CA GLN A 282 -34.56 1.46 -23.08
C GLN A 282 -33.65 2.29 -24.00
N HIS A 283 -32.66 3.00 -23.44
CA HIS A 283 -31.75 3.87 -24.19
C HIS A 283 -30.40 3.22 -24.46
N MET A 284 -30.10 2.09 -23.82
CA MET A 284 -28.76 1.49 -23.87
C MET A 284 -28.30 1.16 -25.30
N GLN A 285 -29.21 0.72 -26.17
CA GLN A 285 -28.86 0.46 -27.57
C GLN A 285 -28.35 1.72 -28.28
N ARG A 286 -28.94 2.89 -28.01
CA ARG A 286 -28.50 4.17 -28.57
C ARG A 286 -27.13 4.57 -28.02
N VAL A 287 -26.91 4.36 -26.73
CA VAL A 287 -25.61 4.66 -26.10
C VAL A 287 -24.51 3.78 -26.69
N MET A 288 -24.72 2.45 -26.76
CA MET A 288 -23.78 1.53 -27.41
C MET A 288 -23.49 1.92 -28.86
N GLN A 289 -24.51 2.32 -29.63
CA GLN A 289 -24.33 2.76 -31.01
C GLN A 289 -23.45 4.02 -31.10
N ALA A 290 -23.74 5.05 -30.29
CA ALA A 290 -22.96 6.28 -30.29
C ALA A 290 -21.49 6.04 -29.89
N SER A 291 -21.26 5.26 -28.83
CA SER A 291 -19.91 4.88 -28.41
C SER A 291 -19.16 4.11 -29.51
N TRP A 292 -19.85 3.20 -30.20
CA TRP A 292 -19.27 2.43 -31.31
C TRP A 292 -18.90 3.29 -32.52
N GLU A 293 -19.76 4.24 -32.88
CA GLU A 293 -19.50 5.19 -33.98
C GLU A 293 -18.29 6.08 -33.68
N MET A 294 -18.15 6.58 -32.44
CA MET A 294 -16.96 7.33 -32.03
C MET A 294 -15.71 6.45 -32.03
N TYR A 295 -15.80 5.24 -31.50
CA TYR A 295 -14.68 4.29 -31.39
C TYR A 295 -14.13 3.87 -32.74
N THR A 296 -14.99 3.66 -33.73
CA THR A 296 -14.58 3.28 -35.09
C THR A 296 -14.06 4.48 -35.90
N SER A 297 -14.74 5.63 -35.82
CA SER A 297 -14.42 6.81 -36.62
C SER A 297 -13.13 7.52 -36.19
N SER A 298 -12.76 7.43 -34.91
CA SER A 298 -11.60 8.14 -34.35
C SER A 298 -10.26 7.45 -34.59
N LEU A 299 -10.24 6.16 -34.98
CA LEU A 299 -9.00 5.39 -35.10
C LEU A 299 -8.06 5.97 -36.16
N GLY A 300 -8.61 6.38 -37.31
CA GLY A 300 -7.82 6.98 -38.38
C GLY A 300 -7.19 8.31 -37.96
N LEU A 301 -7.89 9.10 -37.15
CA LEU A 301 -7.39 10.36 -36.62
C LEU A 301 -6.28 10.13 -35.58
N TYR A 302 -6.51 9.20 -34.65
CA TYR A 302 -5.50 8.78 -33.67
C TYR A 302 -4.22 8.32 -34.36
N GLN A 303 -4.34 7.45 -35.37
CA GLN A 303 -3.18 6.94 -36.11
C GLN A 303 -2.45 8.03 -36.88
N MET A 304 -3.18 8.92 -37.55
CA MET A 304 -2.59 9.98 -38.37
C MET A 304 -1.90 11.05 -37.52
N HIS A 305 -2.47 11.43 -36.37
CA HIS A 305 -2.02 12.59 -35.60
C HIS A 305 -1.15 12.26 -34.39
N LEU A 306 -1.23 11.05 -33.82
CA LEU A 306 -0.46 10.66 -32.64
C LEU A 306 0.46 9.46 -32.90
N VAL A 307 0.01 8.46 -33.66
CA VAL A 307 0.80 7.23 -33.88
C VAL A 307 1.90 7.41 -34.91
N LEU A 308 1.57 7.86 -36.12
CA LEU A 308 2.49 7.84 -37.25
C LEU A 308 3.23 9.18 -37.39
N GLY A 309 4.56 9.12 -37.41
CA GLY A 309 5.39 10.29 -37.71
C GLY A 309 5.37 10.67 -39.19
N PRO A 310 5.94 11.82 -39.59
CA PRO A 310 5.92 12.28 -40.98
C PRO A 310 6.66 11.33 -41.94
N SER A 311 7.70 10.66 -41.45
CA SER A 311 8.44 9.62 -42.18
C SER A 311 7.65 8.31 -42.34
N GLU A 312 6.61 8.11 -41.54
CA GLU A 312 5.76 6.93 -41.54
C GLU A 312 4.42 7.19 -42.27
N GLY A 313 4.25 8.39 -42.84
CA GLY A 313 3.05 8.80 -43.56
C GLY A 313 1.96 9.44 -42.68
N GLY A 314 2.29 9.81 -41.44
CA GLY A 314 1.41 10.55 -40.54
C GLY A 314 1.77 12.02 -40.37
N LEU A 315 1.20 12.64 -39.35
CA LEU A 315 1.28 14.06 -39.02
C LEU A 315 1.75 14.31 -37.56
N ALA A 316 2.10 13.27 -36.81
CA ALA A 316 2.56 13.42 -35.43
C ALA A 316 3.91 14.17 -35.39
N SER A 317 3.98 15.33 -34.72
CA SER A 317 5.22 16.11 -34.55
C SER A 317 5.27 16.81 -33.18
N GLU A 318 6.49 17.02 -32.66
CA GLU A 318 6.75 17.73 -31.40
C GLU A 318 6.22 19.18 -31.42
N GLU A 319 6.22 19.83 -32.59
CA GLU A 319 5.69 21.20 -32.76
C GLU A 319 4.15 21.27 -32.62
N ALA A 320 3.43 20.16 -32.84
CA ALA A 320 1.98 20.11 -32.69
C ALA A 320 1.53 19.98 -31.23
N GLU A 321 2.39 19.44 -30.34
CA GLU A 321 2.12 19.33 -28.91
C GLU A 321 1.99 20.72 -28.26
N GLY A 322 2.87 21.68 -28.59
CA GLY A 322 2.82 23.02 -27.97
C GLY A 322 1.51 23.81 -28.13
N ASP A 323 0.78 23.63 -29.24
CA ASP A 323 -0.50 24.31 -29.51
C ASP A 323 -1.73 23.50 -29.03
N LEU A 324 -1.60 22.19 -28.83
CA LEU A 324 -2.67 21.29 -28.34
C LEU A 324 -2.74 21.25 -26.80
N TYR A 325 -1.61 21.42 -26.10
CA TYR A 325 -1.54 21.40 -24.63
C TYR A 325 -2.07 22.69 -23.96
N GLY A 326 -2.53 23.67 -24.74
CA GLY A 326 -2.98 24.97 -24.25
C GLY A 326 -4.42 25.04 -23.72
N LYS A 327 -5.24 23.99 -23.92
CA LYS A 327 -6.63 23.97 -23.45
C LYS A 327 -6.78 23.04 -22.25
N MET A 328 -7.13 23.64 -21.11
CA MET A 328 -7.57 22.92 -19.93
C MET A 328 -9.09 22.84 -19.90
N ASP A 329 -9.63 21.76 -19.36
CA ASP A 329 -11.06 21.66 -19.06
C ASP A 329 -11.45 22.53 -17.84
N LEU A 330 -12.70 22.42 -17.39
CA LEU A 330 -13.19 23.18 -16.23
C LEU A 330 -12.56 22.75 -14.89
N GLU A 331 -12.00 21.54 -14.84
CA GLU A 331 -11.35 20.92 -13.68
C GLU A 331 -9.83 21.21 -13.67
N GLY A 332 -9.28 21.73 -14.77
CA GLY A 332 -7.85 22.03 -14.93
C GLY A 332 -7.05 20.91 -15.60
N ASN A 333 -7.70 19.87 -16.10
CA ASN A 333 -7.07 18.76 -16.80
C ASN A 333 -6.79 19.12 -18.26
N THR A 334 -5.78 18.51 -18.87
CA THR A 334 -5.51 18.66 -20.30
C THR A 334 -6.70 18.16 -21.13
N LEU A 335 -7.07 18.95 -22.14
CA LEU A 335 -8.13 18.61 -23.07
C LEU A 335 -7.55 18.44 -24.48
N ASP A 336 -7.17 17.22 -24.78
CA ASP A 336 -6.55 16.81 -26.04
C ASP A 336 -7.25 15.58 -26.66
N LEU A 337 -6.73 15.08 -27.79
CA LEU A 337 -7.30 13.90 -28.44
C LEU A 337 -7.11 12.64 -27.59
N GLU A 338 -5.99 12.52 -26.89
CA GLU A 338 -5.66 11.33 -26.10
C GLU A 338 -6.59 11.19 -24.88
N SER A 339 -6.78 12.28 -24.12
CA SER A 339 -7.72 12.34 -23.00
C SER A 339 -9.17 12.04 -23.42
N LEU A 340 -9.64 12.57 -24.55
CA LEU A 340 -10.98 12.26 -25.07
C LEU A 340 -11.16 10.78 -25.40
N LEU A 341 -10.13 10.17 -26.00
CA LEU A 341 -10.16 8.75 -26.34
C LEU A 341 -10.05 7.88 -25.09
N ALA A 342 -9.21 8.22 -24.12
CA ALA A 342 -9.14 7.52 -22.85
C ALA A 342 -10.51 7.54 -22.12
N GLN A 343 -11.18 8.70 -22.09
CA GLN A 343 -12.53 8.81 -21.53
C GLN A 343 -13.58 7.98 -22.31
N LEU A 344 -13.45 7.86 -23.64
CA LEU A 344 -14.28 6.94 -24.44
C LEU A 344 -14.04 5.48 -24.05
N PHE A 345 -12.80 5.08 -23.77
CA PHE A 345 -12.49 3.72 -23.35
C PHE A 345 -13.10 3.41 -21.98
N GLU A 346 -13.10 4.36 -21.04
CA GLU A 346 -13.84 4.20 -19.77
C GLU A 346 -15.33 3.95 -19.99
N LEU A 347 -15.96 4.67 -20.92
CA LEU A 347 -17.36 4.44 -21.28
C LEU A 347 -17.57 3.02 -21.85
N LEU A 348 -16.66 2.56 -22.71
CA LEU A 348 -16.71 1.19 -23.26
C LEU A 348 -16.54 0.13 -22.17
N MET A 349 -15.61 0.32 -21.24
CA MET A 349 -15.41 -0.58 -20.09
C MET A 349 -16.65 -0.63 -19.20
N ALA A 350 -17.25 0.53 -18.89
CA ALA A 350 -18.51 0.61 -18.14
C ALA A 350 -19.65 -0.15 -18.84
N LEU A 351 -19.74 -0.07 -20.17
CA LEU A 351 -20.73 -0.82 -20.96
C LEU A 351 -20.47 -2.34 -20.95
N ILE A 352 -19.22 -2.77 -21.09
CA ILE A 352 -18.82 -4.18 -21.10
C ILE A 352 -19.03 -4.84 -19.75
N GLY A 353 -18.72 -4.12 -18.66
CA GLY A 353 -18.88 -4.59 -17.29
C GLY A 353 -20.32 -4.90 -16.89
N LEU A 354 -21.32 -4.57 -17.72
CA LEU A 354 -22.73 -4.85 -17.47
C LEU A 354 -23.12 -6.26 -17.98
N PRO A 355 -23.31 -7.27 -17.09
CA PRO A 355 -23.51 -8.67 -17.49
C PRO A 355 -24.74 -8.88 -18.37
N ARG A 356 -25.78 -8.06 -18.19
CA ARG A 356 -27.03 -8.09 -18.96
C ARG A 356 -26.86 -7.82 -20.46
N TYR A 357 -25.81 -7.11 -20.87
CA TYR A 357 -25.60 -6.71 -22.27
C TYR A 357 -24.57 -7.56 -23.01
N THR A 358 -23.94 -8.51 -22.32
CA THR A 358 -22.94 -9.43 -22.90
C THR A 358 -23.45 -10.11 -24.18
N LYS A 359 -24.70 -10.60 -24.21
CA LYS A 359 -25.28 -11.24 -25.40
C LYS A 359 -25.38 -10.30 -26.62
N ILE A 360 -25.59 -9.00 -26.39
CA ILE A 360 -25.72 -7.98 -27.44
C ILE A 360 -24.32 -7.56 -27.94
N ILE A 361 -23.34 -7.48 -27.04
CA ILE A 361 -21.97 -7.07 -27.35
C ILE A 361 -21.18 -8.21 -28.01
N ARG A 362 -21.49 -9.47 -27.68
CA ARG A 362 -20.79 -10.67 -28.17
C ARG A 362 -20.52 -10.70 -29.69
N PRO A 363 -21.44 -10.33 -30.59
CA PRO A 363 -21.17 -10.30 -32.03
C PRO A 363 -20.15 -9.23 -32.45
N ALA A 364 -19.96 -8.18 -31.65
CA ALA A 364 -18.99 -7.11 -31.90
C ALA A 364 -17.58 -7.46 -31.42
N LEU A 365 -17.39 -8.54 -30.65
CA LEU A 365 -16.09 -8.93 -30.08
C LEU A 365 -14.95 -8.96 -31.11
N PRO A 366 -15.09 -9.60 -32.30
CA PRO A 366 -13.98 -9.68 -33.25
C PRO A 366 -13.49 -8.31 -33.72
N GLU A 367 -14.42 -7.40 -34.02
CA GLU A 367 -14.08 -6.06 -34.48
C GLU A 367 -13.59 -5.19 -33.31
N MET A 368 -14.18 -5.33 -32.12
CA MET A 368 -13.75 -4.60 -30.93
C MET A 368 -12.31 -4.98 -30.52
N SER A 369 -12.00 -6.27 -30.55
CA SER A 369 -10.65 -6.83 -30.36
C SER A 369 -9.67 -6.32 -31.42
N TYR A 370 -10.08 -6.22 -32.68
CA TYR A 370 -9.23 -5.67 -33.74
C TYR A 370 -8.96 -4.17 -33.55
N LEU A 371 -9.96 -3.40 -33.16
CA LEU A 371 -9.81 -1.96 -32.92
C LEU A 371 -8.96 -1.67 -31.69
N VAL A 372 -9.10 -2.42 -30.58
CA VAL A 372 -8.32 -2.15 -29.36
C VAL A 372 -6.84 -2.37 -29.61
N VAL A 373 -6.46 -3.45 -30.30
CA VAL A 373 -5.08 -3.70 -30.75
C VAL A 373 -4.56 -2.54 -31.62
N SER A 374 -5.45 -1.90 -32.39
CA SER A 374 -5.07 -0.78 -33.27
C SER A 374 -4.81 0.51 -32.50
N TYR A 375 -5.55 0.76 -31.42
CA TYR A 375 -5.34 1.89 -30.52
C TYR A 375 -4.15 1.71 -29.59
N MET A 376 -3.78 0.47 -29.28
CA MET A 376 -2.61 0.15 -28.46
C MET A 376 -1.27 0.42 -29.16
N GLN A 377 -1.25 0.88 -30.41
CA GLN A 377 0.00 1.29 -31.06
C GLN A 377 0.66 2.45 -30.32
N MET A 378 1.96 2.30 -30.10
CA MET A 378 2.79 3.33 -29.48
C MET A 378 2.82 4.60 -30.33
N THR A 379 2.66 5.75 -29.67
CA THR A 379 2.68 7.05 -30.33
C THR A 379 4.07 7.41 -30.84
N ALA A 380 4.17 8.36 -31.78
CA ALA A 380 5.46 8.84 -32.26
C ALA A 380 6.26 9.54 -31.15
N SER A 381 5.58 10.27 -30.27
CA SER A 381 6.17 10.96 -29.12
C SER A 381 6.73 9.95 -28.12
N GLN A 382 5.91 8.99 -27.67
CA GLN A 382 6.34 7.88 -26.80
C GLN A 382 7.51 7.10 -27.38
N ALA A 383 7.49 6.80 -28.68
CA ALA A 383 8.58 6.04 -29.32
C ALA A 383 9.93 6.77 -29.25
N THR A 384 9.94 8.09 -29.38
CA THR A 384 11.15 8.92 -29.27
C THR A 384 11.57 9.04 -27.81
N GLU A 385 10.64 9.41 -26.94
CA GLU A 385 10.89 9.61 -25.51
C GLU A 385 11.45 8.34 -24.84
N TRP A 386 10.87 7.17 -25.10
CA TRP A 386 11.34 5.91 -24.52
C TRP A 386 12.71 5.46 -25.02
N LEU A 387 13.17 5.94 -26.19
CA LEU A 387 14.52 5.69 -26.68
C LEU A 387 15.54 6.66 -26.10
N GLU A 388 15.13 7.91 -25.82
CA GLU A 388 15.99 8.96 -25.28
C GLU A 388 16.07 8.94 -23.75
N ASN A 389 14.99 8.54 -23.07
CA ASN A 389 14.84 8.50 -21.63
C ASN A 389 14.45 7.09 -21.14
N PRO A 390 15.45 6.24 -20.83
CA PRO A 390 15.22 4.91 -20.27
C PRO A 390 14.41 4.87 -18.98
N ALA A 391 14.51 5.93 -18.18
CA ALA A 391 13.81 6.06 -16.92
C ALA A 391 12.29 6.13 -17.20
N GLN A 392 11.89 7.10 -18.02
CA GLN A 392 10.50 7.25 -18.45
C GLN A 392 9.91 5.98 -19.08
N TYR A 393 10.71 5.23 -19.87
CA TYR A 393 10.27 3.95 -20.42
C TYR A 393 9.96 2.89 -19.34
N VAL A 394 10.77 2.81 -18.29
CA VAL A 394 10.51 1.89 -17.16
C VAL A 394 9.28 2.35 -16.40
N ALA A 395 9.21 3.64 -16.06
CA ALA A 395 8.06 4.23 -15.39
C ALA A 395 6.76 3.97 -16.16
N ASP A 396 6.68 4.28 -17.45
CA ASP A 396 5.44 4.09 -18.24
C ASP A 396 5.04 2.62 -18.46
N GLU A 397 5.97 1.67 -18.37
CA GLU A 397 5.69 0.23 -18.51
C GLU A 397 5.44 -0.47 -17.17
N GLU A 398 5.64 0.20 -16.03
CA GLU A 398 5.48 -0.34 -14.67
C GLU A 398 4.46 0.44 -13.84
N ASP A 399 4.31 1.75 -14.06
CA ASP A 399 3.32 2.63 -13.44
C ASP A 399 2.05 2.79 -14.31
N ASN A 400 0.93 3.09 -13.65
CA ASN A 400 -0.35 3.32 -14.30
C ASN A 400 -0.42 4.72 -14.95
N THR A 401 0.33 4.94 -16.04
CA THR A 401 0.22 6.18 -16.83
C THR A 401 -1.13 6.22 -17.55
N PHE A 402 -1.83 7.37 -17.51
CA PHE A 402 -3.14 7.51 -18.16
C PHE A 402 -3.00 7.84 -19.65
N THR A 403 -2.94 6.80 -20.49
CA THR A 403 -2.83 6.91 -21.96
C THR A 403 -3.91 6.09 -22.66
N VAL A 404 -4.12 6.34 -23.96
CA VAL A 404 -4.99 5.47 -24.79
C VAL A 404 -4.46 4.04 -24.86
N ARG A 405 -3.13 3.88 -24.82
CA ARG A 405 -2.48 2.57 -24.83
C ARG A 405 -2.80 1.77 -23.56
N VAL A 406 -2.67 2.39 -22.38
CA VAL A 406 -3.03 1.77 -21.09
C VAL A 406 -4.54 1.52 -21.00
N SER A 407 -5.36 2.47 -21.50
CA SER A 407 -6.81 2.26 -21.60
C SER A 407 -7.17 1.03 -22.45
N GLY A 408 -6.38 0.73 -23.48
CA GLY A 408 -6.53 -0.46 -24.30
C GLY A 408 -6.21 -1.76 -23.56
N GLU A 409 -5.22 -1.76 -22.67
CA GLU A 409 -4.94 -2.90 -21.78
C GLU A 409 -6.10 -3.15 -20.82
N LEU A 410 -6.58 -2.12 -20.14
CA LEU A 410 -7.74 -2.22 -19.22
C LEU A 410 -9.02 -2.69 -19.94
N LEU A 411 -9.20 -2.27 -21.21
CA LEU A 411 -10.30 -2.74 -22.04
C LEU A 411 -10.17 -4.21 -22.40
N ILE A 412 -8.96 -4.71 -22.69
CA ILE A 412 -8.71 -6.15 -22.90
C ILE A 412 -9.08 -6.94 -21.63
N ASP A 413 -8.69 -6.46 -20.45
CA ASP A 413 -9.04 -7.13 -19.20
C ASP A 413 -10.55 -7.14 -18.96
N SER A 414 -11.22 -6.02 -19.22
CA SER A 414 -12.69 -5.94 -19.16
C SER A 414 -13.37 -6.92 -20.11
N LEU A 415 -12.84 -7.09 -21.33
CA LEU A 415 -13.33 -8.08 -22.29
C LEU A 415 -13.09 -9.52 -21.82
N MET A 416 -11.92 -9.80 -21.24
CA MET A 416 -11.57 -11.11 -20.71
C MET A 416 -12.46 -11.49 -19.51
N GLN A 417 -12.71 -10.56 -18.60
CA GLN A 417 -13.63 -10.77 -17.47
C GLN A 417 -15.06 -11.02 -17.94
N ALA A 418 -15.55 -10.25 -18.92
CA ALA A 418 -16.94 -10.36 -19.38
C ALA A 418 -17.21 -11.56 -20.31
N PHE A 419 -16.21 -12.03 -21.07
CA PHE A 419 -16.41 -13.03 -22.14
C PHE A 419 -15.47 -14.24 -22.09
N ASN A 420 -14.50 -14.29 -21.17
CA ASN A 420 -13.58 -15.41 -20.97
C ASN A 420 -12.90 -15.86 -22.29
N LEU A 421 -12.91 -17.17 -22.58
CA LEU A 421 -12.25 -17.77 -23.73
C LEU A 421 -12.77 -17.27 -25.10
N ASP A 422 -13.99 -16.71 -25.16
CA ASP A 422 -14.50 -16.15 -26.40
C ASP A 422 -13.83 -14.80 -26.73
N ALA A 423 -13.56 -13.96 -25.71
CA ALA A 423 -12.72 -12.78 -25.87
C ALA A 423 -11.27 -13.18 -26.19
N ALA A 424 -10.72 -14.19 -25.52
CA ALA A 424 -9.38 -14.69 -25.82
C ALA A 424 -9.26 -15.12 -27.28
N GLY A 425 -10.23 -15.88 -27.80
CA GLY A 425 -10.28 -16.28 -29.21
C GLY A 425 -10.32 -15.09 -30.17
N ALA A 426 -11.21 -14.13 -29.92
CA ALA A 426 -11.33 -12.91 -30.74
C ALA A 426 -10.05 -12.05 -30.72
N LEU A 427 -9.38 -11.95 -29.56
CA LEU A 427 -8.12 -11.24 -29.40
C LEU A 427 -6.98 -11.93 -30.16
N VAL A 428 -6.86 -13.26 -30.07
CA VAL A 428 -5.85 -13.98 -30.87
C VAL A 428 -6.11 -13.85 -32.38
N ASP A 429 -7.37 -13.90 -32.81
CA ASP A 429 -7.75 -13.65 -34.22
C ASP A 429 -7.33 -12.23 -34.67
N ALA A 430 -7.58 -11.22 -33.83
CA ALA A 430 -7.18 -9.84 -34.09
C ALA A 430 -5.65 -9.67 -34.16
N VAL A 431 -4.92 -10.30 -33.24
CA VAL A 431 -3.45 -10.32 -33.21
C VAL A 431 -2.88 -10.97 -34.47
N GLU A 432 -3.39 -12.14 -34.87
CA GLU A 432 -2.93 -12.81 -36.09
C GLU A 432 -3.18 -11.97 -37.35
N ARG A 433 -4.36 -11.34 -37.43
CA ARG A 433 -4.69 -10.40 -38.52
C ARG A 433 -3.72 -9.23 -38.55
N ARG A 434 -3.43 -8.62 -37.40
CA ARG A 434 -2.52 -7.47 -37.28
C ARG A 434 -1.08 -7.84 -37.61
N THR A 435 -0.63 -9.02 -37.21
CA THR A 435 0.69 -9.55 -37.58
C THR A 435 0.81 -9.75 -39.10
N GLN A 436 -0.23 -10.24 -39.77
CA GLN A 436 -0.24 -10.39 -41.23
C GLN A 436 -0.20 -9.03 -41.95
N GLU A 437 -0.96 -8.05 -41.46
CA GLU A 437 -0.97 -6.69 -41.99
C GLU A 437 0.39 -6.00 -41.79
N ALA A 438 1.02 -6.19 -40.63
CA ALA A 438 2.39 -5.72 -40.36
C ALA A 438 3.40 -6.34 -41.33
N ALA A 439 3.30 -7.64 -41.62
CA ALA A 439 4.17 -8.31 -42.59
C ALA A 439 3.95 -7.80 -44.03
N ALA A 440 2.71 -7.50 -44.41
CA ALA A 440 2.40 -6.90 -45.70
C ALA A 440 2.94 -5.45 -45.81
N SER A 441 2.80 -4.67 -44.74
CA SER A 441 3.33 -3.32 -44.61
C SER A 441 4.86 -3.29 -44.70
N GLN A 442 5.52 -4.25 -44.04
CA GLN A 442 6.96 -4.47 -44.12
C GLN A 442 7.40 -4.81 -45.56
N ALA A 443 6.69 -5.74 -46.22
CA ALA A 443 6.98 -6.11 -47.60
C ALA A 443 6.77 -4.96 -48.59
N ALA A 444 5.87 -4.02 -48.27
CA ALA A 444 5.64 -2.79 -49.01
C ALA A 444 6.66 -1.67 -48.70
N GLY A 445 7.58 -1.87 -47.75
CA GLY A 445 8.60 -0.90 -47.37
C GLY A 445 8.07 0.31 -46.58
N GLN A 446 6.91 0.18 -45.91
CA GLN A 446 6.34 1.25 -45.09
C GLN A 446 7.05 1.31 -43.74
N ALA A 447 7.55 2.48 -43.31
CA ALA A 447 8.39 2.59 -42.12
C ALA A 447 7.66 2.21 -40.80
N GLY A 448 6.38 2.57 -40.65
CA GLY A 448 5.60 2.36 -39.42
C GLY A 448 5.12 0.91 -39.16
N TRP A 449 5.50 -0.05 -40.00
CA TRP A 449 4.99 -1.44 -39.91
C TRP A 449 5.24 -2.10 -38.55
N TRP A 450 6.34 -1.74 -37.88
CA TRP A 450 6.76 -2.33 -36.61
C TRP A 450 5.83 -1.95 -35.45
N LYS A 451 5.14 -0.80 -35.52
CA LYS A 451 4.14 -0.39 -34.51
C LYS A 451 2.93 -1.32 -34.50
N LEU A 452 2.49 -1.74 -35.69
CA LEU A 452 1.42 -2.74 -35.84
C LEU A 452 1.81 -4.07 -35.19
N ARG A 453 3.05 -4.53 -35.44
CA ARG A 453 3.56 -5.77 -34.86
C ARG A 453 3.73 -5.64 -33.35
N GLU A 454 4.31 -4.56 -32.86
CA GLU A 454 4.50 -4.29 -31.43
C GLU A 454 3.17 -4.29 -30.66
N ALA A 455 2.16 -3.58 -31.16
CA ALA A 455 0.84 -3.52 -30.53
C ALA A 455 0.15 -4.89 -30.48
N ALA A 456 0.32 -5.70 -31.53
CA ALA A 456 -0.17 -7.07 -31.56
C ALA A 456 0.51 -7.95 -30.49
N LEU A 457 1.82 -7.79 -30.28
CA LEU A 457 2.55 -8.49 -29.23
C LEU A 457 2.15 -8.01 -27.82
N LEU A 458 1.95 -6.69 -27.63
CA LEU A 458 1.45 -6.13 -26.36
C LEU A 458 0.08 -6.72 -26.03
N ALA A 459 -0.89 -6.57 -26.93
CA ALA A 459 -2.26 -7.01 -26.73
C ALA A 459 -2.35 -8.50 -26.42
N LEU A 460 -1.52 -9.32 -27.08
CA LEU A 460 -1.46 -10.74 -26.75
C LEU A 460 -0.92 -10.98 -25.34
N GLY A 461 0.13 -10.27 -24.94
CA GLY A 461 0.66 -10.38 -23.59
C GLY A 461 -0.39 -10.02 -22.53
N CYS A 462 -1.12 -8.91 -22.72
CA CYS A 462 -2.23 -8.53 -21.83
C CYS A 462 -3.30 -9.63 -21.79
N CYS A 463 -3.72 -10.15 -22.95
CA CYS A 463 -4.64 -11.28 -23.03
C CYS A 463 -4.11 -12.51 -22.28
N VAL A 464 -2.80 -12.79 -22.34
CA VAL A 464 -2.11 -13.92 -21.69
C VAL A 464 -2.13 -13.81 -20.16
N ALA A 465 -2.00 -12.61 -19.58
CA ALA A 465 -2.17 -12.39 -18.14
C ALA A 465 -3.52 -12.89 -17.65
N SER A 466 -4.55 -12.55 -18.43
CA SER A 466 -5.93 -12.61 -18.00
C SER A 466 -6.60 -13.94 -18.37
N PHE A 467 -5.82 -14.97 -18.75
CA PHE A 467 -6.35 -16.31 -18.98
C PHE A 467 -6.80 -16.95 -17.66
N PRO A 468 -8.04 -17.44 -17.59
CA PRO A 468 -8.51 -18.18 -16.43
C PRO A 468 -7.61 -19.40 -16.16
N GLY A 469 -7.00 -19.49 -14.96
CA GLY A 469 -6.15 -20.60 -14.52
C GLY A 469 -4.80 -20.73 -15.23
N GLY A 470 -4.32 -19.66 -15.87
CA GLY A 470 -3.02 -19.63 -16.54
C GLY A 470 -2.95 -20.40 -17.86
N VAL A 471 -2.00 -20.03 -18.72
CA VAL A 471 -1.87 -20.59 -20.08
C VAL A 471 -1.20 -21.98 -20.08
N GLY A 472 -0.44 -22.33 -19.04
CA GLY A 472 0.33 -23.57 -18.95
C GLY A 472 -0.35 -24.72 -18.18
N ASP A 473 -1.40 -24.44 -17.41
CA ASP A 473 -1.94 -25.44 -16.49
C ASP A 473 -3.02 -26.31 -17.16
N GLY A 474 -2.56 -27.30 -17.90
CA GLY A 474 -3.42 -28.34 -18.48
C GLY A 474 -3.97 -29.34 -17.46
N ARG A 475 -3.65 -29.20 -16.16
CA ARG A 475 -3.94 -30.21 -15.13
C ARG A 475 -4.72 -29.70 -13.90
N GLY A 476 -4.77 -28.39 -13.64
CA GLY A 476 -5.35 -27.82 -12.41
C GLY A 476 -6.84 -27.47 -12.38
N GLY A 477 -7.63 -27.70 -13.43
CA GLY A 477 -9.04 -27.29 -13.45
C GLY A 477 -10.04 -28.43 -13.24
N GLY A 478 -10.28 -28.85 -11.99
CA GLY A 478 -11.23 -29.90 -11.60
C GLY A 478 -12.68 -29.70 -12.05
N GLY A 479 -13.07 -28.52 -12.55
CA GLY A 479 -14.43 -28.19 -12.96
C GLY A 479 -14.66 -27.84 -14.45
N ARG A 480 -13.64 -27.78 -15.32
CA ARG A 480 -13.84 -27.24 -16.69
C ARG A 480 -14.53 -28.23 -17.63
N GLY A 481 -15.64 -27.82 -18.24
CA GLY A 481 -16.38 -28.61 -19.25
C GLY A 481 -15.53 -28.97 -20.48
N GLN A 482 -15.84 -30.09 -21.14
CA GLN A 482 -15.08 -30.64 -22.28
C GLN A 482 -14.83 -29.62 -23.41
N ARG A 483 -15.80 -28.74 -23.67
CA ARG A 483 -15.73 -27.69 -24.70
C ARG A 483 -14.67 -26.64 -24.39
N GLN A 484 -14.58 -26.16 -23.15
CA GLN A 484 -13.57 -25.16 -22.74
C GLN A 484 -12.16 -25.72 -22.85
N ARG A 485 -11.95 -27.00 -22.50
CA ARG A 485 -10.63 -27.65 -22.66
C ARG A 485 -10.20 -27.73 -24.12
N ALA A 486 -11.12 -28.07 -25.03
CA ALA A 486 -10.83 -28.10 -26.46
C ALA A 486 -10.49 -26.71 -27.02
N THR A 487 -11.24 -25.68 -26.62
CA THR A 487 -10.95 -24.28 -26.99
C THR A 487 -9.57 -23.85 -26.48
N MET A 488 -9.27 -24.12 -25.21
CA MET A 488 -7.99 -23.76 -24.60
C MET A 488 -6.81 -24.47 -25.29
N ALA A 489 -6.93 -25.75 -25.60
CA ALA A 489 -5.92 -26.48 -26.35
C ALA A 489 -5.70 -25.91 -27.77
N GLY A 490 -6.79 -25.49 -28.43
CA GLY A 490 -6.72 -24.78 -29.71
C GLY A 490 -5.97 -23.46 -29.59
N LEU A 491 -6.28 -22.63 -28.59
CA LEU A 491 -5.58 -21.36 -28.34
C LEU A 491 -4.10 -21.59 -28.03
N GLN A 492 -3.77 -22.54 -27.16
CA GLN A 492 -2.39 -22.88 -26.83
C GLN A 492 -1.58 -23.29 -28.08
N SER A 493 -2.17 -24.04 -29.00
CA SER A 493 -1.50 -24.41 -30.26
C SER A 493 -1.20 -23.21 -31.16
N ARG A 494 -2.08 -22.20 -31.18
CA ARG A 494 -1.89 -20.95 -31.93
C ARG A 494 -0.83 -20.07 -31.28
N LEU A 495 -0.87 -19.95 -29.94
CA LEU A 495 0.17 -19.26 -29.18
C LEU A 495 1.55 -19.87 -29.44
N GLN A 496 1.64 -21.19 -29.51
CA GLN A 496 2.88 -21.89 -29.83
C GLN A 496 3.45 -21.51 -31.21
N LEU A 497 2.60 -21.43 -32.24
CA LEU A 497 3.01 -21.00 -33.58
C LEU A 497 3.49 -19.55 -33.59
N LEU A 498 2.83 -18.68 -32.82
CA LEU A 498 3.24 -17.29 -32.72
C LEU A 498 4.57 -17.14 -31.98
N VAL A 499 4.81 -17.91 -30.91
CA VAL A 499 6.13 -17.95 -30.25
C VAL A 499 7.22 -18.38 -31.22
N ASP A 500 6.98 -19.43 -32.02
CA ASP A 500 7.91 -19.87 -33.07
C ASP A 500 8.20 -18.73 -34.08
N GLU A 501 7.18 -17.93 -34.42
CA GLU A 501 7.34 -16.75 -35.27
C GLU A 501 8.14 -15.62 -34.61
N VAL A 502 7.84 -15.27 -33.36
CA VAL A 502 8.52 -14.20 -32.61
C VAL A 502 10.01 -14.51 -32.43
N LEU A 503 10.34 -15.74 -32.03
CA LEU A 503 11.73 -16.16 -31.88
C LEU A 503 12.50 -16.05 -33.20
N ARG A 504 11.89 -16.47 -34.31
CA ARG A 504 12.53 -16.50 -35.63
C ARG A 504 12.61 -15.12 -36.29
N ALA A 505 11.54 -14.33 -36.23
CA ALA A 505 11.41 -13.10 -36.99
C ALA A 505 11.88 -11.87 -36.20
N ASP A 506 11.57 -11.81 -34.91
CA ASP A 506 11.79 -10.61 -34.08
C ASP A 506 13.09 -10.68 -33.27
N LEU A 507 13.51 -11.88 -32.83
CA LEU A 507 14.72 -12.05 -32.00
C LEU A 507 15.95 -12.57 -32.75
N GLN A 508 15.76 -13.44 -33.76
CA GLN A 508 16.86 -14.02 -34.57
C GLN A 508 17.06 -13.31 -35.92
N GLY A 509 16.15 -12.40 -36.30
CA GLY A 509 16.22 -11.61 -37.53
C GLY A 509 17.23 -10.46 -37.45
N PRO A 510 17.52 -9.79 -38.58
CA PRO A 510 18.27 -8.52 -38.56
C PRO A 510 17.54 -7.50 -37.70
N LEU A 511 18.25 -6.85 -36.77
CA LEU A 511 17.69 -5.88 -35.83
C LEU A 511 16.90 -4.77 -36.54
N ILE A 512 15.61 -4.67 -36.22
CA ILE A 512 14.63 -3.81 -36.90
C ILE A 512 14.38 -2.53 -36.09
N ASN A 513 13.86 -2.68 -34.88
CA ASN A 513 13.54 -1.59 -33.96
C ASN A 513 13.73 -2.09 -32.51
N PRO A 514 14.50 -1.37 -31.65
CA PRO A 514 14.76 -1.79 -30.27
C PRO A 514 13.51 -1.99 -29.41
N LEU A 515 12.46 -1.19 -29.62
CA LEU A 515 11.21 -1.25 -28.86
C LEU A 515 10.43 -2.54 -29.21
N LEU A 516 10.38 -2.91 -30.49
CA LEU A 516 9.79 -4.17 -30.93
C LEU A 516 10.56 -5.38 -30.37
N VAL A 517 11.89 -5.34 -30.37
CA VAL A 517 12.72 -6.42 -29.82
C VAL A 517 12.50 -6.55 -28.31
N GLY A 518 12.46 -5.43 -27.58
CA GLY A 518 12.10 -5.40 -26.16
C GLY A 518 10.73 -6.03 -25.90
N ARG A 519 9.71 -5.64 -26.68
CA ARG A 519 8.36 -6.21 -26.57
C ARG A 519 8.30 -7.70 -26.92
N ALA A 520 9.06 -8.14 -27.92
CA ALA A 520 9.16 -9.55 -28.29
C ALA A 520 9.76 -10.40 -27.16
N MET A 521 10.81 -9.91 -26.50
CA MET A 521 11.38 -10.54 -25.30
C MET A 521 10.38 -10.54 -24.15
N TRP A 522 9.69 -9.43 -23.91
CA TRP A 522 8.65 -9.33 -22.88
C TRP A 522 7.52 -10.34 -23.10
N LEU A 523 6.99 -10.47 -24.32
CA LEU A 523 5.93 -11.45 -24.61
C LEU A 523 6.43 -12.88 -24.42
N ALA A 524 7.63 -13.18 -24.93
CA ALA A 524 8.24 -14.50 -24.78
C ALA A 524 8.48 -14.85 -23.30
N ALA A 525 8.86 -13.85 -22.49
CA ALA A 525 9.04 -13.99 -21.05
C ALA A 525 7.73 -14.27 -20.30
N ARG A 526 6.57 -13.81 -20.79
CA ARG A 526 5.22 -14.05 -20.24
C ARG A 526 4.58 -15.34 -20.71
N LEU A 527 4.99 -15.83 -21.88
CA LEU A 527 4.57 -17.12 -22.44
C LEU A 527 5.44 -18.27 -21.92
N GLN A 528 6.26 -18.03 -20.88
CA GLN A 528 7.13 -19.05 -20.28
C GLN A 528 6.43 -20.38 -19.92
N PRO A 529 5.15 -20.42 -19.47
CA PRO A 529 4.52 -21.68 -19.07
C PRO A 529 4.25 -22.63 -20.24
N ILE A 530 4.26 -22.14 -21.48
CA ILE A 530 4.00 -22.95 -22.69
C ILE A 530 5.23 -23.18 -23.55
N LEU A 531 6.39 -22.60 -23.22
CA LEU A 531 7.61 -22.75 -24.01
C LEU A 531 8.06 -24.22 -24.06
N ARG A 532 8.36 -24.69 -25.27
CA ARG A 532 8.97 -26.02 -25.46
C ARG A 532 10.46 -25.99 -25.07
N PRO A 533 11.05 -27.13 -24.66
CA PRO A 533 12.47 -27.19 -24.30
C PRO A 533 13.44 -26.71 -25.39
N ASP A 534 13.11 -26.91 -26.68
CA ASP A 534 13.92 -26.45 -27.82
C ASP A 534 13.94 -24.93 -27.97
N GLN A 535 12.99 -24.22 -27.36
CA GLN A 535 12.83 -22.76 -27.47
C GLN A 535 13.53 -22.00 -26.34
N GLN A 536 13.74 -22.64 -25.18
CA GLN A 536 14.29 -22.00 -23.99
C GLN A 536 15.74 -21.51 -24.21
N GLY A 537 16.59 -22.35 -24.81
CA GLY A 537 17.98 -22.01 -25.11
C GLY A 537 18.13 -20.81 -26.06
N PRO A 538 17.45 -20.81 -27.23
CA PRO A 538 17.44 -19.67 -28.14
C PRO A 538 16.96 -18.36 -27.50
N LEU A 539 15.94 -18.42 -26.64
CA LEU A 539 15.42 -17.24 -25.94
C LEU A 539 16.44 -16.68 -24.92
N LEU A 540 17.08 -17.55 -24.13
CA LEU A 540 18.16 -17.14 -23.23
C LEU A 540 19.37 -16.59 -24.00
N ALA A 541 19.70 -17.17 -25.15
CA ALA A 541 20.77 -16.67 -26.00
C ALA A 541 20.46 -15.27 -26.56
N ALA A 542 19.20 -15.02 -26.93
CA ALA A 542 18.74 -13.69 -27.33
C ALA A 542 18.83 -12.68 -26.18
N ALA A 543 18.43 -13.08 -24.96
CA ALA A 543 18.59 -12.22 -23.77
C ALA A 543 20.07 -11.93 -23.48
N ALA A 544 20.96 -12.93 -23.54
CA ALA A 544 22.39 -12.74 -23.39
C ALA A 544 22.97 -11.77 -24.44
N ALA A 545 22.57 -11.92 -25.70
CA ALA A 545 22.96 -11.01 -26.76
C ALA A 545 22.43 -9.58 -26.52
N GLY A 546 21.18 -9.44 -26.08
CA GLY A 546 20.55 -8.16 -25.74
C GLY A 546 21.29 -7.41 -24.63
N LEU A 547 21.59 -8.10 -23.52
CA LEU A 547 22.32 -7.53 -22.38
C LEU A 547 23.73 -7.06 -22.75
N ASN A 548 24.43 -7.81 -23.62
CA ASN A 548 25.81 -7.52 -24.02
C ASN A 548 25.91 -6.61 -25.26
N SER A 549 24.77 -6.11 -25.77
CA SER A 549 24.74 -5.24 -26.94
C SER A 549 24.84 -3.76 -26.58
N HIS A 550 25.13 -2.93 -27.60
CA HIS A 550 25.02 -1.47 -27.50
C HIS A 550 23.60 -0.96 -27.77
N LEU A 551 22.59 -1.83 -27.75
CA LEU A 551 21.22 -1.45 -28.04
C LEU A 551 20.61 -0.62 -26.88
N PRO A 552 19.60 0.21 -27.18
CA PRO A 552 18.87 0.99 -26.19
C PRO A 552 18.24 0.15 -25.07
N SER A 553 17.89 0.83 -23.98
CA SER A 553 17.37 0.21 -22.74
C SER A 553 16.16 -0.72 -22.91
N PRO A 554 15.19 -0.50 -23.82
CA PRO A 554 14.09 -1.44 -24.03
C PRO A 554 14.51 -2.89 -24.28
N VAL A 555 15.61 -3.10 -25.02
CA VAL A 555 16.14 -4.46 -25.28
C VAL A 555 16.76 -5.06 -24.02
N LYS A 556 17.46 -4.23 -23.23
CA LYS A 556 18.10 -4.66 -21.98
C LYS A 556 17.06 -5.01 -20.92
N ILE A 557 16.00 -4.22 -20.82
CA ILE A 557 14.84 -4.46 -19.93
C ILE A 557 14.11 -5.74 -20.35
N GLY A 558 13.82 -5.91 -21.64
CA GLY A 558 13.24 -7.16 -22.14
C GLY A 558 14.10 -8.38 -21.82
N ALA A 559 15.43 -8.27 -21.96
CA ALA A 559 16.36 -9.34 -21.61
C ALA A 559 16.40 -9.64 -20.10
N CYS A 560 16.33 -8.62 -19.25
CA CYS A 560 16.18 -8.76 -17.80
C CYS A 560 14.91 -9.53 -17.44
N ARG A 561 13.76 -9.17 -18.03
CA ARG A 561 12.47 -9.86 -17.82
C ARG A 561 12.51 -11.32 -18.27
N VAL A 562 13.13 -11.63 -19.42
CA VAL A 562 13.35 -13.02 -19.87
C VAL A 562 14.20 -13.80 -18.86
N LEU A 563 15.29 -13.20 -18.39
CA LEU A 563 16.19 -13.83 -17.44
C LEU A 563 15.48 -14.10 -16.10
N ALA A 564 14.74 -13.12 -15.59
CA ALA A 564 13.98 -13.23 -14.36
C ALA A 564 12.94 -14.35 -14.41
N SER A 565 12.21 -14.48 -15.52
CA SER A 565 11.12 -15.46 -15.65
C SER A 565 11.59 -16.87 -15.99
N LEU A 566 12.66 -16.99 -16.78
CA LEU A 566 13.09 -18.26 -17.39
C LEU A 566 14.27 -18.92 -16.68
N ALA A 567 15.22 -18.17 -16.12
CA ALA A 567 16.43 -18.75 -15.51
C ALA A 567 16.13 -19.83 -14.46
N PRO A 568 15.17 -19.68 -13.53
CA PRO A 568 14.86 -20.69 -12.51
C PRO A 568 14.29 -22.00 -13.06
N ARG A 569 13.82 -22.00 -14.31
CA ARG A 569 13.06 -23.10 -14.92
C ARG A 569 13.84 -23.88 -15.98
N VAL A 570 15.06 -23.44 -16.30
CA VAL A 570 15.89 -24.02 -17.35
C VAL A 570 16.94 -24.95 -16.73
N PRO A 571 17.19 -26.14 -17.31
CA PRO A 571 18.24 -27.02 -16.82
C PRO A 571 19.63 -26.38 -16.93
N ALA A 572 20.51 -26.69 -15.98
CA ALA A 572 21.87 -26.17 -15.93
C ALA A 572 22.68 -26.42 -17.22
N GLU A 573 22.36 -27.46 -17.98
CA GLU A 573 22.99 -27.76 -19.28
C GLU A 573 22.75 -26.68 -20.35
N VAL A 574 21.59 -26.02 -20.30
CA VAL A 574 21.22 -24.95 -21.24
C VAL A 574 21.68 -23.59 -20.73
N LEU A 575 21.60 -23.35 -19.42
CA LEU A 575 22.00 -22.09 -18.79
C LEU A 575 23.53 -21.92 -18.72
N GLY A 576 24.26 -22.99 -18.38
CA GLY A 576 25.70 -22.97 -18.12
C GLY A 576 26.55 -22.33 -19.23
N PRO A 577 26.35 -22.67 -20.53
CA PRO A 577 27.08 -22.07 -21.64
C PRO A 577 26.88 -20.55 -21.79
N LEU A 578 25.77 -20.02 -21.27
CA LEU A 578 25.39 -18.61 -21.38
C LEU A 578 25.67 -17.83 -20.08
N ALA A 579 25.89 -18.51 -18.95
CA ALA A 579 25.97 -17.90 -17.63
C ALA A 579 27.02 -16.77 -17.56
N ASP A 580 28.23 -16.98 -18.09
CA ASP A 580 29.30 -15.98 -18.04
C ASP A 580 28.92 -14.72 -18.86
N SER A 581 28.20 -14.88 -19.97
CA SER A 581 27.68 -13.77 -20.78
C SER A 581 26.55 -13.03 -20.05
N LEU A 582 25.66 -13.76 -19.38
CA LEU A 582 24.54 -13.18 -18.63
C LEU A 582 25.03 -12.34 -17.45
N TYR A 583 25.93 -12.88 -16.62
CA TYR A 583 26.55 -12.14 -15.52
C TYR A 583 27.37 -10.95 -16.01
N GLY A 584 28.11 -11.08 -17.12
CA GLY A 584 28.85 -9.97 -17.72
C GLY A 584 27.95 -8.83 -18.17
N GLY A 585 26.80 -9.15 -18.77
CA GLY A 585 25.80 -8.17 -19.20
C GLY A 585 25.12 -7.46 -18.02
N LEU A 586 24.67 -8.22 -17.00
CA LEU A 586 24.07 -7.64 -15.79
C LEU A 586 25.06 -6.76 -15.03
N LEU A 587 26.33 -7.15 -14.96
CA LEU A 587 27.39 -6.35 -14.34
C LEU A 587 27.58 -5.01 -15.07
N ALA A 588 27.57 -5.02 -16.41
CA ALA A 588 27.69 -3.80 -17.19
C ALA A 588 26.49 -2.85 -16.96
N LEU A 589 25.27 -3.40 -16.84
CA LEU A 589 24.08 -2.62 -16.52
C LEU A 589 24.13 -2.04 -15.10
N LEU A 590 24.48 -2.86 -14.11
CA LEU A 590 24.62 -2.43 -12.72
C LEU A 590 25.56 -1.21 -12.58
N THR A 591 26.60 -1.12 -13.42
CA THR A 591 27.53 0.01 -13.42
C THR A 591 27.10 1.24 -14.22
N CYS A 592 26.15 1.10 -15.16
CA CYS A 592 25.82 2.15 -16.14
C CYS A 592 24.37 2.62 -16.10
N SER A 593 23.47 1.92 -15.39
CA SER A 593 22.04 2.23 -15.34
C SER A 593 21.71 3.41 -14.42
N GLY A 594 20.66 4.16 -14.75
CA GLY A 594 20.02 5.11 -13.84
C GLY A 594 19.20 4.39 -12.75
N GLU A 595 18.75 5.16 -11.75
CA GLU A 595 18.04 4.68 -10.55
C GLU A 595 16.88 3.72 -10.86
N GLU A 596 15.98 4.14 -11.74
CA GLU A 596 14.75 3.40 -12.10
C GLU A 596 15.04 2.05 -12.78
N ALA A 597 16.15 1.92 -13.51
CA ALA A 597 16.52 0.66 -14.17
C ALA A 597 17.36 -0.27 -13.26
N LEU A 598 17.85 0.20 -12.11
CA LEU A 598 18.68 -0.62 -11.21
C LEU A 598 17.86 -1.68 -10.48
N ASN A 599 16.63 -1.37 -10.06
CA ASN A 599 15.74 -2.33 -9.40
C ASN A 599 15.54 -3.57 -10.27
N LEU A 600 15.14 -3.40 -11.54
CA LEU A 600 14.96 -4.50 -12.48
C LEU A 600 16.24 -5.33 -12.69
N VAL A 601 17.42 -4.70 -12.73
CA VAL A 601 18.70 -5.41 -12.86
C VAL A 601 18.98 -6.27 -11.63
N LEU A 602 18.77 -5.72 -10.43
CA LEU A 602 18.97 -6.44 -9.16
C LEU A 602 17.98 -7.60 -9.02
N GLU A 603 16.69 -7.36 -9.29
CA GLU A 603 15.65 -8.39 -9.30
C GLU A 603 15.95 -9.52 -10.28
N SER A 604 16.54 -9.20 -11.43
CA SER A 604 16.95 -10.20 -12.42
C SER A 604 18.14 -11.05 -11.96
N MET A 605 19.04 -10.51 -11.14
CA MET A 605 20.18 -11.26 -10.62
C MET A 605 19.76 -12.37 -9.64
N VAL A 606 18.75 -12.12 -8.81
CA VAL A 606 18.24 -13.10 -7.81
C VAL A 606 17.90 -14.48 -8.42
N PRO A 607 17.02 -14.61 -9.41
CA PRO A 607 16.66 -15.88 -10.02
C PRO A 607 17.84 -16.53 -10.75
N LEU A 608 18.75 -15.76 -11.34
CA LEU A 608 19.95 -16.29 -11.98
C LEU A 608 20.91 -16.93 -10.99
N VAL A 609 21.12 -16.31 -9.82
CA VAL A 609 21.95 -16.87 -8.75
C VAL A 609 21.34 -18.17 -8.20
N LYS A 610 20.02 -18.20 -8.03
CA LYS A 610 19.28 -19.41 -7.59
C LYS A 610 19.40 -20.55 -8.61
N ALA A 611 19.38 -20.23 -9.91
CA ALA A 611 19.40 -21.21 -11.00
C ALA A 611 20.79 -21.86 -11.23
N ASP A 612 21.88 -21.09 -11.13
CA ASP A 612 23.25 -21.61 -11.25
C ASP A 612 24.17 -21.09 -10.13
N PRO A 613 24.16 -21.76 -8.96
CA PRO A 613 25.05 -21.42 -7.84
C PRO A 613 26.53 -21.52 -8.19
N THR A 614 26.90 -22.39 -9.14
CA THR A 614 28.31 -22.61 -9.52
C THR A 614 28.85 -21.47 -10.37
N ALA A 615 28.07 -20.95 -11.32
CA ALA A 615 28.41 -19.74 -12.06
C ALA A 615 28.38 -18.51 -11.15
N ALA A 616 27.40 -18.40 -10.23
CA ALA A 616 27.36 -17.32 -9.26
C ALA A 616 28.66 -17.22 -8.45
N ALA A 617 29.18 -18.36 -7.97
CA ALA A 617 30.45 -18.40 -7.24
C ALA A 617 31.66 -17.96 -8.09
N ARG A 618 31.66 -18.26 -9.40
CA ARG A 618 32.71 -17.79 -10.33
C ARG A 618 32.60 -16.28 -10.60
N ALA A 619 31.38 -15.75 -10.67
CA ALA A 619 31.11 -14.34 -10.96
C ALA A 619 31.29 -13.42 -9.74
N LEU A 620 31.15 -13.95 -8.52
CA LEU A 620 31.21 -13.20 -7.26
C LEU A 620 32.37 -12.18 -7.16
N PRO A 621 33.63 -12.50 -7.53
CA PRO A 621 34.73 -11.54 -7.42
C PRO A 621 34.54 -10.27 -8.27
N ALA A 622 33.83 -10.38 -9.40
CA ALA A 622 33.53 -9.25 -10.27
C ALA A 622 32.27 -8.49 -9.83
N LEU A 623 31.29 -9.19 -9.27
CA LEU A 623 29.99 -8.63 -8.86
C LEU A 623 30.02 -7.89 -7.52
N LEU A 624 30.80 -8.38 -6.55
CA LEU A 624 30.68 -7.95 -5.16
C LEU A 624 30.94 -6.46 -4.95
N THR A 625 32.01 -5.92 -5.57
CA THR A 625 32.34 -4.50 -5.39
C THR A 625 31.28 -3.58 -6.01
N PRO A 626 30.84 -3.78 -7.27
CA PRO A 626 29.74 -2.99 -7.84
C PRO A 626 28.42 -3.10 -7.06
N LEU A 627 28.05 -4.30 -6.59
CA LEU A 627 26.83 -4.47 -5.77
C LEU A 627 26.91 -3.66 -4.47
N LEU A 628 28.04 -3.71 -3.75
CA LEU A 628 28.22 -2.93 -2.53
C LEU A 628 28.27 -1.41 -2.79
N GLN A 629 28.78 -0.98 -3.95
CA GLN A 629 28.77 0.42 -4.35
C GLN A 629 27.36 0.94 -4.63
N VAL A 630 26.53 0.14 -5.32
CA VAL A 630 25.11 0.46 -5.54
C VAL A 630 24.38 0.52 -4.20
N TRP A 631 24.50 -0.54 -3.39
CA TRP A 631 23.88 -0.60 -2.07
C TRP A 631 24.27 0.58 -1.17
N SER A 632 25.56 0.87 -1.02
CA SER A 632 26.02 1.96 -0.14
C SER A 632 25.67 3.36 -0.67
N ARG A 633 25.53 3.53 -1.98
CA ARG A 633 25.12 4.80 -2.59
C ARG A 633 23.63 5.09 -2.38
N TYR A 634 22.80 4.05 -2.41
CA TYR A 634 21.34 4.14 -2.29
C TYR A 634 20.83 3.51 -0.99
N VAL A 635 21.64 3.54 0.09
CA VAL A 635 21.29 2.90 1.37
C VAL A 635 20.06 3.52 2.04
N THR A 636 19.74 4.78 1.70
CA THR A 636 18.56 5.50 2.19
C THR A 636 17.33 5.31 1.30
N ASP A 637 17.46 4.69 0.13
CA ASP A 637 16.32 4.31 -0.71
C ASP A 637 15.88 2.90 -0.30
N PRO A 638 14.68 2.73 0.29
CA PRO A 638 14.23 1.44 0.79
C PRO A 638 14.12 0.38 -0.33
N LEU A 639 13.76 0.75 -1.56
CA LEU A 639 13.56 -0.20 -2.65
C LEU A 639 14.90 -0.72 -3.18
N LEU A 640 15.84 0.19 -3.46
CA LEU A 640 17.16 -0.17 -3.99
C LEU A 640 18.05 -0.84 -2.92
N ALA A 641 17.96 -0.39 -1.67
CA ALA A 641 18.68 -1.01 -0.56
C ALA A 641 18.22 -2.45 -0.34
N GLU A 642 16.91 -2.69 -0.28
CA GLU A 642 16.33 -4.03 -0.11
C GLU A 642 16.67 -4.94 -1.30
N SER A 643 16.49 -4.47 -2.53
CA SER A 643 16.83 -5.23 -3.75
C SER A 643 18.31 -5.63 -3.78
N SER A 644 19.21 -4.72 -3.38
CA SER A 644 20.63 -5.00 -3.30
C SER A 644 20.97 -6.02 -2.22
N LEU A 645 20.35 -5.88 -1.04
CA LEU A 645 20.49 -6.84 0.06
C LEU A 645 19.93 -8.22 -0.30
N GLU A 646 18.86 -8.30 -1.09
CA GLU A 646 18.30 -9.57 -1.54
C GLU A 646 19.28 -10.33 -2.44
N VAL A 647 19.92 -9.65 -3.39
CA VAL A 647 20.96 -10.27 -4.24
C VAL A 647 22.11 -10.80 -3.37
N LEU A 648 22.58 -10.01 -2.40
CA LEU A 648 23.63 -10.41 -1.46
C LEU A 648 23.17 -11.59 -0.57
N ALA A 649 21.91 -11.60 -0.13
CA ALA A 649 21.33 -12.68 0.67
C ALA A 649 21.27 -14.00 -0.08
N VAL A 650 20.86 -13.96 -1.34
CA VAL A 650 20.80 -15.15 -2.20
C VAL A 650 22.21 -15.67 -2.50
N LEU A 651 23.19 -14.77 -2.71
CA LEU A 651 24.60 -15.14 -2.80
C LEU A 651 25.11 -15.76 -1.49
N ALA A 652 24.76 -15.21 -0.33
CA ALA A 652 25.17 -15.73 0.98
C ALA A 652 24.61 -17.13 1.27
N ARG A 653 23.46 -17.48 0.69
CA ARG A 653 22.91 -18.85 0.75
C ARG A 653 23.69 -19.86 -0.10
N VAL A 654 24.52 -19.41 -1.05
CA VAL A 654 25.42 -20.29 -1.82
C VAL A 654 26.68 -20.61 -0.98
N PRO A 655 26.92 -21.89 -0.63
CA PRO A 655 28.00 -22.25 0.30
C PRO A 655 29.40 -21.81 -0.16
N GLN A 656 29.68 -21.79 -1.47
CA GLN A 656 30.97 -21.34 -1.99
C GLN A 656 31.16 -19.82 -1.95
N CYS A 657 30.07 -19.05 -1.87
CA CYS A 657 30.09 -17.58 -1.87
C CYS A 657 30.20 -16.99 -0.45
N LEU A 658 29.56 -17.63 0.54
CA LEU A 658 29.45 -17.10 1.89
C LEU A 658 30.80 -16.75 2.54
N GLY A 659 31.79 -17.63 2.41
CA GLY A 659 33.13 -17.42 2.96
C GLY A 659 33.84 -16.19 2.36
N PRO A 660 34.05 -16.16 1.02
CA PRO A 660 34.64 -15.00 0.33
C PRO A 660 33.88 -13.69 0.57
N LEU A 661 32.54 -13.74 0.57
CA LEU A 661 31.70 -12.57 0.81
C LEU A 661 31.91 -12.03 2.23
N THR A 662 31.89 -12.89 3.24
CA THR A 662 32.19 -12.50 4.63
C THR A 662 33.60 -11.93 4.77
N GLN A 663 34.61 -12.56 4.16
CA GLN A 663 36.01 -12.12 4.26
C GLN A 663 36.24 -10.71 3.71
N GLN A 664 35.50 -10.30 2.67
CA GLN A 664 35.63 -8.97 2.07
C GLN A 664 34.73 -7.93 2.72
N VAL A 665 33.49 -8.30 3.08
CA VAL A 665 32.49 -7.38 3.63
C VAL A 665 32.75 -7.05 5.10
N LEU A 666 33.02 -8.07 5.92
CA LEU A 666 33.08 -7.94 7.37
C LEU A 666 34.07 -6.87 7.87
N PRO A 667 35.33 -6.77 7.36
CA PRO A 667 36.27 -5.77 7.86
C PRO A 667 35.83 -4.32 7.61
N VAL A 668 35.10 -4.07 6.52
CA VAL A 668 34.61 -2.74 6.15
C VAL A 668 33.40 -2.38 7.01
N VAL A 669 32.42 -3.29 7.07
CA VAL A 669 31.17 -3.08 7.80
C VAL A 669 31.40 -3.01 9.30
N ALA A 670 32.24 -3.89 9.87
CA ALA A 670 32.59 -3.84 11.28
C ALA A 670 33.25 -2.50 11.67
N LYS A 671 34.04 -1.90 10.77
CA LYS A 671 34.65 -0.59 11.02
C LYS A 671 33.61 0.54 11.05
N VAL A 672 32.60 0.49 10.19
CA VAL A 672 31.47 1.45 10.20
C VAL A 672 30.70 1.34 11.51
N VAL A 673 30.36 0.13 11.94
CA VAL A 673 29.64 -0.11 13.21
C VAL A 673 30.50 0.26 14.43
N GLN A 674 31.82 0.08 14.38
CA GLN A 674 32.76 0.54 15.42
C GLN A 674 32.85 2.07 15.53
N GLN A 675 32.56 2.79 14.45
CA GLN A 675 32.67 4.25 14.37
C GLN A 675 31.36 4.84 13.82
N PRO A 676 30.25 4.74 14.58
CA PRO A 676 28.92 5.12 14.08
C PRO A 676 28.78 6.64 13.93
N ARG A 677 29.57 7.43 14.69
CA ARG A 677 29.54 8.90 14.62
C ARG A 677 30.11 9.41 13.30
N GLY A 678 29.34 10.25 12.61
CA GLY A 678 29.75 10.93 11.38
C GLY A 678 29.72 10.05 10.12
N GLN A 679 29.02 8.92 10.18
CA GLN A 679 28.66 8.14 8.99
C GLN A 679 27.50 8.83 8.24
N PRO A 680 27.35 8.59 6.93
CA PRO A 680 26.16 8.98 6.19
C PRO A 680 24.88 8.39 6.80
N ASP A 681 23.78 9.11 6.67
CA ASP A 681 22.46 8.68 7.14
C ASP A 681 22.09 7.31 6.54
N GLY A 682 21.47 6.45 7.34
CA GLY A 682 21.10 5.07 6.97
C GLY A 682 22.26 4.07 6.84
N LEU A 683 23.53 4.51 6.75
CA LEU A 683 24.64 3.58 6.48
C LEU A 683 24.91 2.60 7.63
N VAL A 684 24.82 3.09 8.89
CA VAL A 684 25.05 2.23 10.06
C VAL A 684 23.93 1.19 10.19
N GLU A 685 22.68 1.60 9.97
CA GLU A 685 21.51 0.73 9.95
C GLU A 685 21.65 -0.36 8.88
N GLY A 686 21.89 0.04 7.63
CA GLY A 686 22.11 -0.93 6.55
C GLY A 686 23.30 -1.86 6.81
N CYS A 687 24.35 -1.39 7.49
CA CYS A 687 25.47 -2.23 7.90
C CYS A 687 25.06 -3.32 8.90
N LEU A 688 24.12 -3.03 9.81
CA LEU A 688 23.55 -4.02 10.72
C LEU A 688 22.72 -5.04 9.96
N ASP A 689 21.88 -4.60 9.01
CA ASP A 689 21.09 -5.50 8.15
C ASP A 689 21.96 -6.44 7.33
N LEU A 690 23.05 -5.90 6.76
CA LEU A 690 24.00 -6.67 5.97
C LEU A 690 24.74 -7.71 6.83
N LEU A 691 25.06 -7.39 8.09
CA LEU A 691 25.63 -8.35 9.03
C LEU A 691 24.63 -9.42 9.46
N ALA A 692 23.38 -9.05 9.74
CA ALA A 692 22.31 -9.99 10.06
C ALA A 692 22.11 -10.97 8.90
N MET A 693 22.02 -10.45 7.67
CA MET A 693 21.98 -11.26 6.44
C MET A 693 23.11 -12.29 6.38
N LEU A 694 24.35 -11.90 6.71
CA LEU A 694 25.51 -12.79 6.71
C LEU A 694 25.45 -13.88 7.78
N VAL A 695 24.84 -13.60 8.92
CA VAL A 695 24.72 -14.50 10.07
C VAL A 695 23.60 -15.52 9.84
N ARG A 696 22.49 -15.12 9.19
CA ARG A 696 21.29 -15.94 8.95
C ARG A 696 21.53 -17.35 8.35
N PRO A 697 22.48 -17.59 7.42
CA PRO A 697 22.82 -18.94 6.96
C PRO A 697 23.35 -19.88 8.05
N GLY A 698 23.72 -19.38 9.23
CA GLY A 698 24.07 -20.18 10.41
C GLY A 698 25.44 -20.87 10.34
N LYS A 699 26.32 -20.50 9.40
CA LYS A 699 27.64 -21.11 9.29
C LYS A 699 28.53 -20.67 10.46
N ARG A 700 28.88 -21.61 11.34
CA ARG A 700 29.67 -21.38 12.58
C ARG A 700 30.87 -20.44 12.42
N GLU A 701 31.66 -20.61 11.36
CA GLU A 701 32.83 -19.75 11.08
C GLU A 701 32.47 -18.28 10.86
N VAL A 702 31.35 -18.01 10.19
CA VAL A 702 30.86 -16.65 9.89
C VAL A 702 30.28 -16.02 11.15
N VAL A 703 29.42 -16.76 11.87
CA VAL A 703 28.84 -16.32 13.14
C VAL A 703 29.95 -15.96 14.15
N ALA A 704 30.95 -16.83 14.29
CA ALA A 704 32.09 -16.58 15.16
C ALA A 704 32.91 -15.36 14.73
N ALA A 705 33.13 -15.17 13.42
CA ALA A 705 33.86 -14.00 12.90
C ALA A 705 33.09 -12.70 13.15
N VAL A 706 31.77 -12.67 12.92
CA VAL A 706 30.93 -11.49 13.18
C VAL A 706 30.89 -11.19 14.68
N ALA A 707 30.67 -12.19 15.53
CA ALA A 707 30.70 -12.03 16.99
C ALA A 707 32.04 -11.45 17.49
N ALA A 708 33.17 -11.95 16.97
CA ALA A 708 34.51 -11.51 17.35
C ALA A 708 34.83 -10.06 16.96
N ASN A 709 34.15 -9.48 15.96
CA ASN A 709 34.42 -8.13 15.46
C ASN A 709 33.36 -7.10 15.86
N CYS A 710 32.11 -7.54 16.08
CA CYS A 710 30.95 -6.65 16.21
C CYS A 710 30.27 -6.67 17.58
N CYS A 711 30.48 -7.68 18.45
CA CYS A 711 29.73 -7.76 19.73
C CYS A 711 29.96 -6.54 20.64
N GLY A 712 31.21 -6.12 20.87
CA GLY A 712 31.51 -4.87 21.60
C GLY A 712 30.87 -3.61 20.98
N PRO A 713 31.04 -3.38 19.65
CA PRO A 713 30.35 -2.29 18.95
C PRO A 713 28.82 -2.30 19.04
N LEU A 714 28.19 -3.48 18.97
CA LEU A 714 26.74 -3.61 19.12
C LEU A 714 26.30 -3.19 20.52
N LEU A 715 26.99 -3.65 21.58
CA LEU A 715 26.75 -3.19 22.95
C LEU A 715 26.96 -1.68 23.13
N ALA A 716 27.82 -1.06 22.32
CA ALA A 716 28.06 0.37 22.40
C ALA A 716 26.91 1.23 21.86
N LEU A 717 26.11 0.68 20.93
CA LEU A 717 24.92 1.30 20.36
C LEU A 717 23.69 1.18 21.28
N LEU A 718 23.66 0.16 22.15
CA LEU A 718 22.54 -0.07 23.08
C LEU A 718 22.50 0.96 24.24
N PRO A 719 21.33 1.14 24.91
CA PRO A 719 21.16 2.10 26.00
C PRO A 719 22.25 2.06 27.07
N GLY A 720 22.86 3.23 27.30
CA GLY A 720 23.96 3.44 28.24
C GLY A 720 25.32 2.90 27.75
N GLY A 721 25.44 2.51 26.49
CA GLY A 721 26.71 2.36 25.79
C GLY A 721 27.32 3.70 25.36
N PRO A 722 28.62 3.77 25.03
CA PRO A 722 29.31 5.01 24.67
C PRO A 722 28.89 5.64 23.32
N ALA A 723 28.07 4.95 22.53
CA ALA A 723 27.52 5.42 21.25
C ALA A 723 25.98 5.39 21.21
N ALA A 724 25.31 5.24 22.35
CA ALA A 724 23.85 5.23 22.45
C ALA A 724 23.21 6.58 22.07
N ASP A 725 23.99 7.66 22.10
CA ASP A 725 23.58 9.01 21.70
C ASP A 725 23.50 9.22 20.17
N VAL A 726 24.03 8.27 19.39
CA VAL A 726 23.98 8.33 17.92
C VAL A 726 22.60 7.97 17.40
N ASP A 727 21.88 7.14 18.14
CA ASP A 727 20.52 6.72 17.80
C ASP A 727 19.55 7.87 18.03
N ASP A 728 18.71 8.12 17.04
CA ASP A 728 17.71 9.17 17.09
C ASP A 728 16.51 8.74 17.96
N ASP A 729 15.43 9.53 17.95
CA ASP A 729 14.24 9.22 18.73
C ASP A 729 13.47 7.99 18.20
N THR A 730 13.82 7.49 17.01
CA THR A 730 13.20 6.29 16.42
C THR A 730 13.82 4.99 16.92
N GLY A 731 15.06 5.00 17.44
CA GLY A 731 15.65 3.80 18.02
C GLY A 731 16.07 2.72 17.01
N THR A 732 16.12 3.04 15.71
CA THR A 732 16.41 2.08 14.63
C THR A 732 17.75 1.38 14.81
N LEU A 733 18.79 2.11 15.26
CA LEU A 733 20.10 1.52 15.49
C LEU A 733 20.07 0.57 16.69
N THR A 734 19.32 0.90 17.74
CA THR A 734 19.10 0.02 18.88
C THR A 734 18.38 -1.25 18.43
N HIS A 735 17.34 -1.15 17.60
CA HIS A 735 16.60 -2.31 17.09
C HIS A 735 17.50 -3.23 16.27
N GLY A 736 18.20 -2.70 15.25
CA GLY A 736 19.11 -3.50 14.42
C GLY A 736 20.27 -4.11 15.22
N ALA A 737 20.79 -3.41 16.22
CA ALA A 737 21.84 -3.94 17.09
C ALA A 737 21.33 -5.09 17.98
N VAL A 738 20.11 -4.98 18.52
CA VAL A 738 19.48 -6.04 19.30
C VAL A 738 19.18 -7.25 18.41
N GLU A 739 18.62 -7.06 17.21
CA GLU A 739 18.31 -8.15 16.28
C GLU A 739 19.56 -8.97 15.97
N LEU A 740 20.66 -8.31 15.57
CA LEU A 740 21.91 -8.98 15.27
C LEU A 740 22.51 -9.69 16.50
N LEU A 741 22.45 -9.08 17.68
CA LEU A 741 22.92 -9.74 18.91
C LEU A 741 22.11 -10.98 19.23
N VAL A 742 20.78 -10.92 19.07
CA VAL A 742 19.87 -12.04 19.27
C VAL A 742 20.17 -13.16 18.27
N GLU A 743 20.38 -12.85 16.99
CA GLU A 743 20.78 -13.84 15.98
C GLU A 743 22.13 -14.51 16.31
N LEU A 744 23.14 -13.73 16.72
CA LEU A 744 24.46 -14.24 17.09
C LEU A 744 24.40 -15.15 18.33
N VAL A 745 23.64 -14.75 19.35
CA VAL A 745 23.42 -15.53 20.57
C VAL A 745 22.74 -16.86 20.22
N ARG A 746 21.68 -16.83 19.40
CA ARG A 746 20.95 -18.04 19.00
C ARG A 746 21.81 -18.98 18.17
N ALA A 747 22.55 -18.46 17.19
CA ALA A 747 23.39 -19.27 16.33
C ALA A 747 24.65 -19.81 17.03
N GLY A 748 25.14 -19.11 18.05
CA GLY A 748 26.34 -19.50 18.80
C GLY A 748 26.11 -20.29 20.09
N GLY A 749 24.93 -20.20 20.70
CA GLY A 749 24.62 -20.89 21.96
C GLY A 749 25.64 -20.61 23.06
N GLU A 750 26.15 -21.65 23.72
CA GLU A 750 27.20 -21.51 24.75
C GLU A 750 28.55 -21.05 24.15
N ASP A 751 28.84 -21.40 22.89
CA ASP A 751 30.11 -21.05 22.24
C ASP A 751 30.22 -19.55 21.93
N PHE A 752 29.08 -18.84 21.83
CA PHE A 752 29.01 -17.40 21.53
C PHE A 752 29.88 -16.56 22.47
N LEU A 753 29.87 -16.86 23.77
CA LEU A 753 30.65 -16.10 24.76
C LEU A 753 32.14 -16.13 24.44
N SER A 754 32.65 -17.31 24.07
CA SER A 754 34.05 -17.47 23.69
C SER A 754 34.41 -16.74 22.39
N TRP A 755 33.47 -16.64 21.45
CA TRP A 755 33.67 -15.94 20.18
C TRP A 755 33.61 -14.44 20.31
N ALA A 756 32.80 -13.91 21.23
CA ALA A 756 32.67 -12.48 21.47
C ALA A 756 33.91 -11.88 22.17
N ALA A 757 34.72 -12.70 22.85
CA ALA A 757 35.88 -12.29 23.65
C ALA A 757 36.83 -11.29 22.96
N PRO A 758 37.22 -11.48 21.68
CA PRO A 758 38.12 -10.56 21.00
C PRO A 758 37.55 -9.16 20.80
N SER A 759 36.23 -9.03 20.67
CA SER A 759 35.55 -7.74 20.40
C SER A 759 35.58 -6.78 21.60
N MET A 760 35.68 -7.31 22.82
CA MET A 760 35.64 -6.52 24.06
C MET A 760 36.98 -5.85 24.40
N ASN A 761 38.09 -6.31 23.84
CA ASN A 761 39.42 -5.76 24.14
C ASN A 761 39.65 -4.34 23.60
N GLY A 762 38.73 -3.80 22.78
CA GLY A 762 38.74 -2.43 22.26
C GLY A 762 37.63 -1.51 22.80
N ALA A 763 36.61 -2.06 23.48
CA ALA A 763 35.51 -1.31 24.06
C ALA A 763 35.77 -1.09 25.56
N ALA A 764 35.93 0.16 25.98
CA ALA A 764 36.22 0.48 27.38
C ALA A 764 35.13 -0.08 28.32
N ILE A 765 35.50 -1.08 29.14
CA ILE A 765 34.66 -1.65 30.18
C ILE A 765 34.32 -0.54 31.19
N VAL A 766 33.09 -0.05 31.18
CA VAL A 766 32.56 0.78 32.26
C VAL A 766 32.30 -0.13 33.45
N SER A 767 33.25 -0.17 34.38
CA SER A 767 33.04 -0.77 35.69
C SER A 767 32.18 0.16 36.54
N VAL A 768 30.90 -0.18 36.72
CA VAL A 768 30.05 0.47 37.72
C VAL A 768 30.36 -0.15 39.08
N GLN A 769 31.27 0.46 39.83
CA GLN A 769 31.33 0.26 41.29
C GLN A 769 30.47 1.31 41.98
N GLY A 770 29.49 0.83 42.74
CA GLY A 770 28.47 1.62 43.41
C GLY A 770 29.01 2.64 44.41
N ALA A 771 28.24 3.71 44.55
CA ALA A 771 28.35 4.68 45.62
C ALA A 771 28.29 3.99 46.99
N THR A 772 29.32 4.18 47.81
CA THR A 772 29.23 4.52 49.25
C THR A 772 30.63 4.65 49.87
N SER A 773 30.79 5.71 50.67
CA SER A 773 31.86 6.00 51.63
C SER A 773 33.04 6.92 51.22
N SER A 774 33.30 7.83 52.14
CA SER A 774 34.08 9.07 52.17
C SER A 774 35.59 8.89 52.44
N PRO A 775 36.42 9.95 52.35
CA PRO A 775 37.87 9.84 52.11
C PRO A 775 38.73 9.92 53.38
N SER A 776 39.82 9.14 53.47
CA SER A 776 41.01 9.52 54.26
C SER A 776 42.27 8.68 53.99
N SER A 777 43.34 9.39 53.61
CA SER A 777 44.76 9.27 54.03
C SER A 777 45.64 8.04 53.75
N ALA A 778 46.73 8.35 53.02
CA ALA A 778 48.15 8.08 53.31
C ALA A 778 48.83 6.74 52.88
N SER A 779 49.67 6.89 51.84
CA SER A 779 51.06 6.40 51.63
C SER A 779 51.54 5.04 52.17
N LEU A 780 52.15 4.24 51.28
CA LEU A 780 53.60 3.88 51.26
C LEU A 780 53.86 2.68 50.31
N SER A 781 54.80 2.84 49.38
CA SER A 781 55.55 1.74 48.74
C SER A 781 56.64 1.23 49.73
N PRO A 782 57.29 0.03 49.59
CA PRO A 782 57.97 -0.41 48.36
C PRO A 782 58.09 -1.94 48.08
N MET A 783 58.45 -2.23 46.81
CA MET A 783 59.30 -3.33 46.28
C MET A 783 59.31 -4.74 46.93
N SER A 784 59.00 -5.77 46.12
CA SER A 784 59.99 -6.72 45.53
C SER A 784 59.50 -8.17 45.36
N THR A 785 60.05 -8.81 44.33
CA THR A 785 60.19 -10.27 44.05
C THR A 785 59.03 -11.05 43.43
N SER A 786 59.28 -11.43 42.17
CA SER A 786 58.69 -12.51 41.37
C SER A 786 59.20 -13.90 41.82
N PRO A 787 58.81 -15.03 41.17
CA PRO A 787 57.51 -15.69 41.24
C PRO A 787 57.67 -17.20 41.58
N THR A 788 56.75 -17.80 42.33
CA THR A 788 56.64 -19.29 42.35
C THR A 788 55.19 -19.74 42.43
N GLY A 789 54.78 -20.31 41.29
CA GLY A 789 53.62 -21.14 40.94
C GLY A 789 52.63 -21.58 42.01
N CYS A 790 51.36 -21.38 41.68
CA CYS A 790 50.30 -22.36 41.90
C CYS A 790 49.13 -22.11 40.92
N HIS A 791 48.92 -23.11 40.05
CA HIS A 791 47.72 -23.44 39.26
C HIS A 791 46.85 -22.31 38.69
N GLY A 792 47.06 -22.02 37.40
CA GLY A 792 46.17 -21.20 36.59
C GLY A 792 44.80 -21.85 36.39
N ALA A 793 43.76 -21.15 36.81
CA ALA A 793 42.45 -21.23 36.18
C ALA A 793 42.56 -20.63 34.76
N PRO A 794 41.84 -21.15 33.75
CA PRO A 794 42.05 -20.76 32.36
C PRO A 794 41.56 -19.33 32.13
N ALA A 795 42.40 -18.50 31.51
CA ALA A 795 42.11 -17.10 31.20
C ALA A 795 40.87 -16.90 30.29
N SER A 796 40.39 -17.95 29.60
CA SER A 796 39.18 -17.91 28.77
C SER A 796 37.88 -17.77 29.60
N ALA A 797 37.76 -18.48 30.71
CA ALA A 797 36.54 -18.46 31.54
C ALA A 797 36.28 -17.10 32.20
N ALA A 798 37.35 -16.34 32.51
CA ALA A 798 37.24 -14.99 33.06
C ALA A 798 36.76 -13.96 32.02
N SER A 799 37.11 -14.18 30.74
CA SER A 799 36.65 -13.37 29.61
C SER A 799 35.17 -13.61 29.32
N ASP A 800 34.75 -14.86 29.31
CA ASP A 800 33.36 -15.25 29.02
C ASP A 800 32.38 -14.68 30.07
N ALA A 801 32.78 -14.71 31.35
CA ALA A 801 32.01 -14.13 32.45
C ALA A 801 31.86 -12.60 32.33
N ALA A 802 32.88 -11.89 31.83
CA ALA A 802 32.83 -10.44 31.65
C ALA A 802 31.85 -10.03 30.53
N ILE A 803 31.82 -10.79 29.43
CA ILE A 803 30.90 -10.56 28.31
C ILE A 803 29.46 -10.83 28.73
N PHE A 804 29.23 -11.96 29.39
CA PHE A 804 27.91 -12.29 29.91
C PHE A 804 27.41 -11.21 30.88
N SER A 805 28.28 -10.71 31.77
CA SER A 805 27.94 -9.60 32.66
C SER A 805 27.59 -8.31 31.92
N ALA A 806 28.31 -7.99 30.83
CA ALA A 806 28.04 -6.80 30.03
C ALA A 806 26.68 -6.89 29.31
N LEU A 807 26.38 -8.06 28.71
CA LEU A 807 25.09 -8.34 28.08
C LEU A 807 23.94 -8.24 29.10
N LEU A 808 24.06 -8.95 30.22
CA LEU A 808 23.06 -8.93 31.30
C LEU A 808 22.79 -7.49 31.79
N SER A 809 23.85 -6.73 32.07
CA SER A 809 23.70 -5.33 32.52
C SER A 809 23.02 -4.42 31.48
N THR A 810 23.20 -4.72 30.19
CA THR A 810 22.60 -3.94 29.10
C THR A 810 21.13 -4.31 28.93
N THR A 811 20.80 -5.60 28.95
CA THR A 811 19.42 -6.08 28.93
C THR A 811 18.63 -5.55 30.12
N LEU A 812 19.19 -5.56 31.33
CA LEU A 812 18.53 -5.00 32.51
C LEU A 812 18.28 -3.49 32.40
N ARG A 813 19.15 -2.72 31.72
CA ARG A 813 18.91 -1.30 31.44
C ARG A 813 17.80 -1.08 30.41
N MET A 814 17.72 -1.93 29.39
CA MET A 814 16.63 -1.88 28.42
C MET A 814 15.28 -2.25 29.06
N LEU A 815 15.29 -3.17 30.02
CA LEU A 815 14.13 -3.56 30.81
C LEU A 815 13.80 -2.59 31.96
N ASP A 816 14.52 -1.47 32.10
CA ASP A 816 14.17 -0.44 33.08
C ASP A 816 12.80 0.18 32.70
N PRO A 817 11.82 0.20 33.62
CA PRO A 817 10.53 0.88 33.39
C PRO A 817 10.67 2.34 32.93
N ALA A 818 11.74 3.03 33.30
CA ALA A 818 12.01 4.40 32.89
C ALA A 818 12.65 4.54 31.50
N ALA A 819 13.12 3.44 30.89
CA ALA A 819 13.66 3.46 29.54
C ALA A 819 12.56 3.68 28.50
N ASP A 820 12.88 4.37 27.41
CA ASP A 820 11.94 4.65 26.33
C ASP A 820 11.38 3.35 25.70
N GLU A 821 10.05 3.22 25.62
CA GLU A 821 9.38 2.00 25.14
C GLU A 821 9.67 1.72 23.67
N TYR A 822 9.78 2.77 22.84
CA TYR A 822 9.99 2.63 21.41
C TYR A 822 11.41 2.14 21.14
N ARG A 823 12.43 2.79 21.70
CA ARG A 823 13.84 2.39 21.56
C ARG A 823 14.13 1.00 22.14
N THR A 824 13.40 0.58 23.18
CA THR A 824 13.62 -0.71 23.86
C THR A 824 12.64 -1.80 23.45
N CYS A 825 11.92 -1.66 22.33
CA CYS A 825 10.84 -2.58 21.95
C CYS A 825 11.27 -4.07 21.86
N LEU A 826 12.51 -4.34 21.45
CA LEU A 826 13.09 -5.70 21.34
C LEU A 826 13.78 -6.20 22.64
N ALA A 827 13.59 -5.52 23.78
CA ALA A 827 14.23 -5.91 25.04
C ALA A 827 13.81 -7.32 25.51
N GLY A 828 12.57 -7.72 25.22
CA GLY A 828 12.06 -9.07 25.50
C GLY A 828 12.81 -10.14 24.71
N ASP A 829 13.09 -9.91 23.43
CA ASP A 829 13.80 -10.87 22.57
C ASP A 829 15.23 -11.10 23.04
N LEU A 830 15.93 -10.03 23.44
CA LEU A 830 17.27 -10.11 24.01
C LEU A 830 17.26 -10.86 25.36
N ALA A 831 16.26 -10.60 26.21
CA ALA A 831 16.11 -11.30 27.48
C ALA A 831 15.86 -12.80 27.26
N ALA A 832 15.01 -13.17 26.31
CA ALA A 832 14.77 -14.56 25.93
C ALA A 832 16.05 -15.20 25.38
N ALA A 833 16.77 -14.53 24.48
CA ALA A 833 18.03 -15.01 23.91
C ALA A 833 19.10 -15.28 24.99
N LEU A 834 19.24 -14.39 25.99
CA LEU A 834 20.22 -14.55 27.06
C LEU A 834 19.98 -15.77 27.96
N VAL A 835 18.73 -16.20 28.12
CA VAL A 835 18.41 -17.41 28.88
C VAL A 835 19.10 -18.63 28.27
N HIS A 836 19.32 -18.64 26.96
CA HIS A 836 20.01 -19.74 26.25
C HIS A 836 21.53 -19.73 26.39
N CYS A 837 22.15 -18.63 26.82
CA CYS A 837 23.60 -18.52 27.06
C CYS A 837 24.01 -18.72 28.53
N LEU A 838 23.09 -19.14 29.41
CA LEU A 838 23.34 -19.25 30.85
C LEU A 838 24.35 -20.38 31.16
N PRO A 839 25.50 -20.09 31.80
CA PRO A 839 26.53 -21.10 32.07
C PRO A 839 26.13 -22.02 33.23
N SER A 840 26.03 -23.34 32.99
CA SER A 840 25.83 -24.44 33.97
C SER A 840 24.73 -24.25 35.04
N ARG A 841 23.79 -25.20 35.16
CA ARG A 841 22.55 -25.13 35.98
C ARG A 841 22.63 -24.55 37.42
N ALA A 842 23.78 -24.54 38.09
CA ALA A 842 23.94 -24.03 39.46
C ALA A 842 24.13 -22.50 39.57
N ALA A 843 24.58 -21.80 38.52
CA ALA A 843 24.76 -20.33 38.51
C ALA A 843 23.58 -19.57 37.86
N VAL A 844 22.60 -20.30 37.33
CA VAL A 844 21.48 -19.84 36.48
C VAL A 844 20.37 -19.15 37.27
N GLN A 845 20.10 -19.62 38.49
CA GLN A 845 18.91 -19.23 39.25
C GLN A 845 18.87 -17.76 39.72
N PRO A 846 19.97 -17.13 40.19
CA PRO A 846 19.92 -15.71 40.55
C PRO A 846 19.74 -14.80 39.32
N VAL A 847 20.40 -15.11 38.20
CA VAL A 847 20.31 -14.33 36.95
C VAL A 847 18.91 -14.43 36.33
N LEU A 848 18.32 -15.64 36.34
CA LEU A 848 16.94 -15.84 35.89
C LEU A 848 15.94 -15.05 36.77
N GLY A 849 16.19 -14.96 38.07
CA GLY A 849 15.41 -14.14 38.99
C GLY A 849 15.49 -12.63 38.67
N GLU A 850 16.69 -12.12 38.37
CA GLU A 850 16.90 -10.71 37.99
C GLU A 850 16.19 -10.37 36.66
N LEU A 851 16.31 -11.22 35.64
CA LEU A 851 15.63 -11.04 34.36
C LEU A 851 14.11 -11.13 34.49
N LEU A 852 13.61 -12.10 35.27
CA LEU A 852 12.18 -12.25 35.55
C LEU A 852 11.62 -10.96 36.17
N GLU A 853 12.28 -10.45 37.22
CA GLU A 853 11.85 -9.23 37.90
C GLU A 853 11.88 -8.00 36.99
N ALA A 854 12.92 -7.84 36.19
CA ALA A 854 13.03 -6.72 35.24
C ALA A 854 11.93 -6.79 34.16
N CYS A 855 11.71 -7.95 33.54
CA CYS A 855 10.65 -8.14 32.55
C CYS A 855 9.25 -7.86 33.13
N CYS A 856 8.96 -8.32 34.35
CA CYS A 856 7.66 -8.08 34.99
C CYS A 856 7.41 -6.60 35.27
N ARG A 857 8.44 -5.87 35.76
CA ARG A 857 8.32 -4.43 36.01
C ARG A 857 8.15 -3.65 34.71
N LYS A 858 8.89 -4.00 33.65
CA LYS A 858 8.74 -3.34 32.34
C LYS A 858 7.35 -3.60 31.76
N LEU A 859 6.89 -4.86 31.78
CA LEU A 859 5.57 -5.24 31.29
C LEU A 859 4.44 -4.47 32.02
N ALA A 860 4.57 -4.27 33.33
CA ALA A 860 3.60 -3.52 34.13
C ALA A 860 3.58 -2.02 33.82
N ALA A 861 4.69 -1.48 33.31
CA ALA A 861 4.81 -0.07 32.95
C ALA A 861 4.47 0.21 31.48
N SER A 862 4.46 -0.81 30.62
CA SER A 862 4.44 -0.65 29.17
C SER A 862 3.07 -0.84 28.50
N ASN A 863 2.77 0.03 27.53
CA ASN A 863 1.56 -0.04 26.73
C ASN A 863 1.82 -0.36 25.25
N LEU A 864 3.06 -0.20 24.77
CA LEU A 864 3.45 -0.52 23.40
C LEU A 864 3.25 -2.03 23.09
N SER A 865 2.36 -2.34 22.14
CA SER A 865 1.95 -3.72 21.82
C SER A 865 3.13 -4.63 21.43
N PRO A 866 4.05 -4.24 20.53
CA PRO A 866 5.23 -5.06 20.22
C PRO A 866 6.12 -5.39 21.42
N LEU A 867 6.42 -4.39 22.24
CA LEU A 867 7.23 -4.57 23.45
C LEU A 867 6.55 -5.54 24.42
N VAL A 868 5.25 -5.37 24.63
CA VAL A 868 4.46 -6.25 25.49
C VAL A 868 4.44 -7.68 24.95
N GLY A 869 4.22 -7.86 23.64
CA GLY A 869 4.30 -9.16 22.99
C GLY A 869 5.65 -9.85 23.21
N GLY A 870 6.77 -9.15 22.99
CA GLY A 870 8.12 -9.66 23.21
C GLY A 870 8.41 -10.00 24.67
N LEU A 871 7.95 -9.17 25.62
CA LEU A 871 8.10 -9.43 27.06
C LEU A 871 7.28 -10.66 27.50
N LEU A 872 6.05 -10.81 27.03
CA LEU A 872 5.21 -11.99 27.31
C LEU A 872 5.85 -13.26 26.75
N ALA A 873 6.40 -13.21 25.54
CA ALA A 873 7.14 -14.33 24.96
C ALA A 873 8.39 -14.68 25.79
N ALA A 874 9.16 -13.69 26.24
CA ALA A 874 10.32 -13.92 27.11
C ALA A 874 9.93 -14.56 28.45
N LEU A 875 8.85 -14.09 29.07
CA LEU A 875 8.31 -14.66 30.31
C LEU A 875 7.83 -16.11 30.11
N GLY A 876 7.18 -16.40 28.98
CA GLY A 876 6.82 -17.76 28.58
C GLY A 876 8.02 -18.69 28.47
N HIS A 877 9.10 -18.25 27.80
CA HIS A 877 10.36 -19.01 27.73
C HIS A 877 10.97 -19.28 29.11
N MET A 878 11.02 -18.27 29.98
CA MET A 878 11.53 -18.43 31.34
C MET A 878 10.69 -19.41 32.16
N ALA A 879 9.36 -19.43 31.97
CA ALA A 879 8.47 -20.39 32.63
C ALA A 879 8.75 -21.83 32.21
N LEU A 880 8.98 -22.08 30.91
CA LEU A 880 9.32 -23.40 30.38
C LEU A 880 10.72 -23.86 30.85
N VAL A 881 11.70 -22.95 30.92
CA VAL A 881 13.07 -23.25 31.36
C VAL A 881 13.15 -23.52 32.87
N GLY A 882 12.47 -22.70 33.68
CA GLY A 882 12.47 -22.78 35.14
C GLY A 882 11.44 -23.74 35.73
N GLY A 883 10.50 -24.24 34.91
CA GLY A 883 9.34 -25.01 35.32
C GLY A 883 8.20 -24.11 35.82
N ALA A 884 6.99 -24.32 35.28
CA ALA A 884 5.82 -23.47 35.53
C ALA A 884 5.48 -23.29 37.03
N GLY A 885 5.62 -24.35 37.84
CA GLY A 885 5.37 -24.25 39.29
C GLY A 885 6.34 -23.32 40.02
N GLY A 886 7.64 -23.43 39.74
CA GLY A 886 8.66 -22.56 40.34
C GLY A 886 8.55 -21.12 39.86
N TRP A 887 8.11 -20.91 38.61
CA TRP A 887 7.82 -19.59 38.06
C TRP A 887 6.64 -18.91 38.77
N LEU A 888 5.54 -19.64 39.01
CA LEU A 888 4.38 -19.13 39.76
C LEU A 888 4.72 -18.76 41.21
N GLU A 889 5.55 -19.57 41.87
CA GLU A 889 6.05 -19.27 43.23
C GLU A 889 6.95 -18.03 43.24
N ALA A 890 7.86 -17.89 42.27
CA ALA A 890 8.75 -16.73 42.15
C ALA A 890 7.97 -15.42 41.91
N LEU A 891 6.95 -15.45 41.02
CA LEU A 891 6.06 -14.32 40.82
C LEU A 891 5.18 -14.01 42.03
N GLY A 892 4.77 -15.03 42.77
CA GLY A 892 4.01 -14.87 44.02
C GLY A 892 4.84 -14.23 45.13
N ALA A 893 6.14 -14.52 45.18
CA ALA A 893 7.08 -13.96 46.16
C ALA A 893 7.54 -12.53 45.81
N MET A 894 7.48 -12.14 44.53
CA MET A 894 7.85 -10.81 44.05
C MET A 894 6.83 -9.75 44.48
N GLN A 895 7.31 -8.60 44.95
CA GLN A 895 6.48 -7.45 45.31
C GLN A 895 6.69 -6.33 44.30
N MET A 896 5.62 -5.86 43.66
CA MET A 896 5.66 -4.79 42.67
C MET A 896 4.83 -3.58 43.12
N ALA A 897 5.20 -2.40 42.65
CA ALA A 897 4.45 -1.18 42.92
C ALA A 897 3.16 -1.19 42.09
N SER A 898 2.01 -1.14 42.76
CA SER A 898 0.71 -0.98 42.10
C SER A 898 0.52 0.47 41.62
N GLN A 899 0.01 0.66 40.40
CA GLN A 899 -0.39 2.00 39.91
C GLN A 899 -1.66 2.50 40.63
N ASP A 900 -2.52 1.58 41.08
CA ASP A 900 -3.75 1.86 41.80
C ASP A 900 -3.66 1.35 43.24
N ALA A 901 -3.64 2.30 44.20
CA ALA A 901 -3.55 2.12 45.65
C ALA A 901 -2.18 1.61 46.18
N GLY A 902 -1.59 2.40 47.09
CA GLY A 902 -0.21 2.24 47.62
C GLY A 902 0.09 1.01 48.50
N ALA A 903 -0.57 -0.12 48.28
CA ALA A 903 -0.16 -1.41 48.82
C ALA A 903 0.64 -2.20 47.76
N PRO A 904 1.77 -2.82 48.12
CA PRO A 904 2.50 -3.65 47.17
C PRO A 904 1.65 -4.87 46.79
N THR A 905 1.51 -5.11 45.49
CA THR A 905 0.79 -6.26 44.92
C THR A 905 1.80 -7.32 44.49
N SER A 906 1.41 -8.59 44.55
CA SER A 906 2.32 -9.65 44.13
C SER A 906 2.55 -9.59 42.62
N GLY A 907 3.74 -9.97 42.17
CA GLY A 907 4.08 -9.99 40.74
C GLY A 907 3.07 -10.81 39.92
N LEU A 908 2.59 -11.90 40.50
CA LEU A 908 1.57 -12.76 39.91
C LEU A 908 0.21 -12.04 39.69
N GLN A 909 -0.19 -11.14 40.59
CA GLN A 909 -1.46 -10.39 40.46
C GLN A 909 -1.44 -9.35 39.33
N ILE A 910 -0.25 -8.94 38.86
CA ILE A 910 -0.12 -7.99 37.75
C ILE A 910 0.14 -8.71 36.42
N VAL A 911 1.08 -9.65 36.41
CA VAL A 911 1.55 -10.31 35.18
C VAL A 911 0.50 -11.26 34.62
N LEU A 912 -0.21 -12.00 35.47
CA LEU A 912 -1.17 -13.01 35.00
C LEU A 912 -2.39 -12.39 34.30
N PRO A 913 -3.03 -11.32 34.80
CA PRO A 913 -4.05 -10.59 34.03
C PRO A 913 -3.51 -10.05 32.71
N LEU A 914 -2.33 -9.42 32.70
CA LEU A 914 -1.74 -8.87 31.48
C LEU A 914 -1.44 -9.96 30.45
N LEU A 915 -0.90 -11.11 30.86
CA LEU A 915 -0.65 -12.25 29.97
C LEU A 915 -1.95 -12.77 29.34
N LEU A 916 -3.04 -12.85 30.10
CA LEU A 916 -4.32 -13.38 29.61
C LEU A 916 -5.13 -12.36 28.80
N GLU A 917 -5.02 -11.07 29.11
CA GLU A 917 -5.73 -9.99 28.41
C GLU A 917 -4.99 -9.54 27.15
N ARG A 918 -3.66 -9.61 27.15
CA ARG A 918 -2.79 -9.12 26.06
C ARG A 918 -2.06 -10.25 25.31
N HIS A 919 -2.53 -11.50 25.41
CA HIS A 919 -1.97 -12.63 24.66
C HIS A 919 -1.99 -12.39 23.13
N SER A 920 -2.95 -11.61 22.62
CA SER A 920 -3.05 -11.24 21.21
C SER A 920 -1.97 -10.25 20.74
N ASP A 921 -1.28 -9.58 21.66
CA ASP A 921 -0.12 -8.74 21.32
C ASP A 921 1.10 -9.59 20.95
N VAL A 922 1.08 -10.88 21.29
CA VAL A 922 2.14 -11.81 20.94
C VAL A 922 1.92 -12.23 19.50
N ARG A 923 2.81 -11.74 18.63
CA ARG A 923 2.76 -12.03 17.22
C ARG A 923 3.75 -13.13 16.89
N GLY A 924 3.38 -13.92 15.90
CA GLY A 924 4.27 -14.90 15.32
C GLY A 924 4.19 -16.30 15.88
N ALA A 925 4.33 -17.26 14.96
CA ALA A 925 3.97 -18.65 15.14
C ALA A 925 4.68 -19.25 16.36
N LEU A 926 6.00 -19.06 16.48
CA LEU A 926 6.78 -19.67 17.56
C LEU A 926 6.48 -19.05 18.93
N ALA A 927 6.45 -17.72 19.02
CA ALA A 927 6.16 -17.01 20.27
C ALA A 927 4.76 -17.37 20.79
N THR A 928 3.78 -17.51 19.88
CA THR A 928 2.44 -17.99 20.20
C THR A 928 2.46 -19.43 20.72
N ARG A 929 3.23 -20.35 20.12
CA ARG A 929 3.40 -21.73 20.67
C ARG A 929 4.01 -21.72 22.05
N VAL A 930 5.05 -20.92 22.28
CA VAL A 930 5.75 -20.83 23.57
C VAL A 930 4.79 -20.39 24.67
N ILE A 931 3.97 -19.38 24.41
CA ILE A 931 2.97 -18.91 25.38
C ILE A 931 1.89 -19.97 25.58
N CYS A 932 1.39 -20.58 24.50
CA CYS A 932 0.41 -21.65 24.61
C CYS A 932 0.91 -22.81 25.49
N LEU A 933 2.15 -23.27 25.27
CA LEU A 933 2.79 -24.31 26.08
C LEU A 933 3.02 -23.86 27.52
N ALA A 934 3.47 -22.63 27.74
CA ALA A 934 3.67 -22.09 29.10
C ALA A 934 2.34 -22.05 29.88
N LEU A 935 1.25 -21.60 29.26
CA LEU A 935 -0.09 -21.60 29.86
C LEU A 935 -0.57 -23.03 30.16
N LEU A 936 -0.32 -23.98 29.25
CA LEU A 936 -0.63 -25.40 29.47
C LEU A 936 0.11 -25.99 30.66
N GLU A 937 1.42 -25.75 30.77
CA GLU A 937 2.22 -26.22 31.92
C GLU A 937 1.77 -25.54 33.23
N MET A 938 1.36 -24.27 33.19
CA MET A 938 0.78 -23.58 34.35
C MET A 938 -0.54 -24.22 34.78
N LEU A 939 -1.45 -24.54 33.85
CA LEU A 939 -2.68 -25.28 34.17
C LEU A 939 -2.39 -26.66 34.77
N GLN A 940 -1.39 -27.37 34.23
CA GLN A 940 -0.95 -28.68 34.74
C GLN A 940 -0.40 -28.60 36.18
N SER A 941 0.28 -27.51 36.54
CA SER A 941 0.87 -27.33 37.87
C SER A 941 -0.16 -27.32 39.00
N ARG A 942 -1.43 -27.03 38.69
CA ARG A 942 -2.55 -26.94 39.66
C ARG A 942 -2.26 -26.02 40.84
N HIS A 943 -1.47 -24.98 40.61
CA HIS A 943 -1.08 -24.07 41.66
C HIS A 943 -2.32 -23.36 42.24
N PRO A 944 -2.53 -23.35 43.58
CA PRO A 944 -3.75 -22.82 44.20
C PRO A 944 -4.00 -21.33 43.89
N LEU A 945 -2.93 -20.58 43.59
CA LEU A 945 -3.03 -19.15 43.24
C LEU A 945 -3.76 -18.89 41.91
N LEU A 946 -3.83 -19.85 40.98
CA LEU A 946 -4.50 -19.67 39.68
C LEU A 946 -6.03 -19.58 39.80
N MET A 947 -6.62 -20.21 40.83
CA MET A 947 -8.04 -20.10 41.13
C MET A 947 -8.36 -18.91 42.06
N ALA A 948 -7.36 -18.40 42.78
CA ALA A 948 -7.52 -17.28 43.71
C ALA A 948 -7.49 -15.90 43.02
N ILE A 949 -6.81 -15.80 41.87
CA ILE A 949 -6.73 -14.56 41.09
C ILE A 949 -7.91 -14.49 40.13
N THR A 950 -8.54 -13.31 40.06
CA THR A 950 -9.65 -13.02 39.14
C THR A 950 -9.21 -12.04 38.06
N VAL A 951 -9.67 -12.24 36.82
CA VAL A 951 -9.31 -11.45 35.62
C VAL A 951 -10.56 -11.09 34.82
N ARG A 952 -10.41 -10.19 33.83
CA ARG A 952 -11.51 -9.82 32.92
C ARG A 952 -11.81 -10.96 31.94
N GLY A 953 -13.09 -11.30 31.84
CA GLY A 953 -13.66 -12.33 30.98
C GLY A 953 -14.19 -11.75 29.67
N LYS A 954 -15.48 -11.96 29.41
CA LYS A 954 -16.20 -11.44 28.24
C LYS A 954 -16.78 -10.05 28.53
N ARG A 955 -16.79 -9.17 27.54
CA ARG A 955 -17.45 -7.86 27.62
C ARG A 955 -18.96 -8.06 27.64
N HIS A 956 -19.68 -7.26 28.43
CA HIS A 956 -21.13 -7.18 28.35
C HIS A 956 -21.52 -6.34 27.13
N ASP A 957 -21.97 -6.98 26.05
CA ASP A 957 -22.53 -6.29 24.89
C ASP A 957 -24.00 -5.94 25.15
N LEU A 958 -24.37 -4.67 24.91
CA LEU A 958 -25.76 -4.21 24.85
C LEU A 958 -26.19 -4.27 23.37
N ASN A 959 -27.40 -4.73 23.06
CA ASN A 959 -27.94 -4.89 21.70
C ASN A 959 -28.14 -3.55 20.96
N THR A 960 -27.07 -2.85 20.63
CA THR A 960 -27.09 -1.61 19.82
C THR A 960 -25.91 -1.68 18.86
N GLY A 961 -26.10 -1.26 17.60
CA GLY A 961 -25.14 -1.37 16.48
C GLY A 961 -23.74 -0.77 16.72
N VAL A 962 -23.25 0.07 15.81
CA VAL A 962 -21.90 0.65 15.96
C VAL A 962 -21.85 1.55 17.21
N ARG A 963 -21.12 1.11 18.24
CA ARG A 963 -20.98 1.87 19.49
C ARG A 963 -19.78 2.81 19.43
N THR A 964 -20.05 4.11 19.40
CA THR A 964 -18.98 5.12 19.43
C THR A 964 -18.37 5.26 20.82
N ARG A 965 -17.13 5.78 20.91
CA ARG A 965 -16.47 6.06 22.21
C ARG A 965 -17.32 6.98 23.11
N ARG A 966 -18.07 7.91 22.52
CA ARG A 966 -19.00 8.81 23.24
C ARG A 966 -20.18 8.05 23.84
N GLN A 967 -20.82 7.16 23.07
CA GLN A 967 -21.88 6.28 23.59
C GLN A 967 -21.35 5.34 24.68
N ALA A 968 -20.10 4.87 24.55
CA ALA A 968 -19.47 4.05 25.57
C ALA A 968 -19.28 4.77 26.91
N ALA A 969 -18.78 6.01 26.87
CA ALA A 969 -18.63 6.85 28.06
C ALA A 969 -20.00 7.19 28.70
N ALA A 970 -21.02 7.51 27.88
CA ALA A 970 -22.35 7.87 28.37
C ALA A 970 -23.06 6.72 29.11
N ALA A 971 -22.80 5.46 28.74
CA ALA A 971 -23.36 4.28 29.39
C ALA A 971 -22.61 3.84 30.67
N GLY A 972 -21.71 4.67 31.20
CA GLY A 972 -20.93 4.37 32.41
C GLY A 972 -19.67 3.55 32.15
N GLY A 973 -19.18 3.50 30.90
CA GLY A 973 -17.96 2.80 30.52
C GLY A 973 -18.17 1.36 30.04
N GLU A 974 -17.07 0.63 29.89
CA GLU A 974 -17.10 -0.79 29.50
C GLU A 974 -17.30 -1.68 30.73
N GLN A 975 -18.29 -2.57 30.66
CA GLN A 975 -18.55 -3.56 31.70
C GLN A 975 -18.02 -4.92 31.27
N TRP A 976 -17.28 -5.58 32.16
CA TRP A 976 -16.63 -6.86 31.91
C TRP A 976 -17.08 -7.89 32.94
N MET A 977 -17.31 -9.12 32.49
CA MET A 977 -17.44 -10.26 33.40
C MET A 977 -16.11 -10.49 34.13
N VAL A 978 -16.15 -10.81 35.42
CA VAL A 978 -14.96 -11.18 36.20
C VAL A 978 -14.95 -12.69 36.39
N VAL A 979 -13.85 -13.35 36.03
CA VAL A 979 -13.70 -14.81 36.08
C VAL A 979 -12.39 -15.22 36.75
N PRO A 980 -12.27 -16.43 37.32
CA PRO A 980 -10.98 -16.95 37.80
C PRO A 980 -9.94 -17.02 36.66
N ALA A 981 -8.68 -16.74 36.97
CA ALA A 981 -7.59 -16.71 36.00
C ALA A 981 -7.41 -18.07 35.30
N ALA A 982 -7.59 -19.18 36.01
CA ALA A 982 -7.56 -20.52 35.42
C ALA A 982 -8.63 -20.72 34.33
N VAL A 983 -9.84 -20.17 34.50
CA VAL A 983 -10.94 -20.28 33.52
C VAL A 983 -10.61 -19.46 32.27
N LYS A 984 -10.15 -18.22 32.44
CA LYS A 984 -9.71 -17.38 31.32
C LYS A 984 -8.48 -17.98 30.61
N MET A 985 -7.56 -18.59 31.34
CA MET A 985 -6.40 -19.29 30.78
C MET A 985 -6.79 -20.44 29.87
N ALA A 986 -7.74 -21.28 30.30
CA ALA A 986 -8.27 -22.35 29.44
C ALA A 986 -8.96 -21.79 28.18
N ALA A 987 -9.69 -20.68 28.30
CA ALA A 987 -10.30 -20.00 27.15
C ALA A 987 -9.24 -19.46 26.16
N VAL A 988 -8.19 -18.78 26.66
CA VAL A 988 -7.09 -18.26 25.85
C VAL A 988 -6.34 -19.38 25.15
N VAL A 989 -6.05 -20.49 25.83
CA VAL A 989 -5.41 -21.66 25.18
C VAL A 989 -6.29 -22.20 24.06
N ALA A 990 -7.59 -22.35 24.29
CA ALA A 990 -8.53 -22.80 23.26
C ALA A 990 -8.60 -21.84 22.06
N GLU A 991 -8.59 -20.52 22.33
CA GLU A 991 -8.53 -19.47 21.31
C GLU A 991 -7.25 -19.55 20.47
N LEU A 992 -6.08 -19.62 21.11
CA LEU A 992 -4.79 -19.74 20.43
C LEU A 992 -4.68 -21.00 19.58
N MET A 993 -5.40 -22.06 19.92
CA MET A 993 -5.47 -23.30 19.14
C MET A 993 -6.43 -23.21 17.95
N ALA A 994 -7.56 -22.50 18.11
CA ALA A 994 -8.51 -22.27 17.01
C ALA A 994 -7.94 -21.31 15.95
N ASP A 995 -7.20 -20.29 16.39
CA ASP A 995 -6.67 -19.24 15.51
C ASP A 995 -5.44 -19.68 14.69
N GLN A 996 -4.90 -20.89 14.90
CA GLN A 996 -3.66 -21.33 14.25
C GLN A 996 -3.76 -22.78 13.74
N ARG A 997 -3.72 -22.94 12.40
CA ARG A 997 -3.72 -24.23 11.67
C ARG A 997 -2.40 -25.02 11.85
N TRP A 998 -2.04 -25.39 13.08
CA TRP A 998 -0.82 -26.15 13.38
C TRP A 998 -0.82 -27.63 12.93
N LEU A 999 -1.89 -28.09 12.24
CA LEU A 999 -2.15 -29.51 11.99
C LEU A 999 -2.44 -29.90 10.55
N GLY A 1000 -2.23 -29.01 9.57
CA GLY A 1000 -2.33 -29.42 8.18
C GLY A 1000 -2.37 -28.24 7.25
N GLU A 1001 -1.26 -28.03 6.54
CA GLU A 1001 -1.11 -27.44 5.21
C GLU A 1001 0.38 -27.09 5.04
N GLU A 1002 1.20 -28.11 4.78
CA GLU A 1002 2.31 -27.88 3.86
C GLU A 1002 1.64 -27.65 2.49
N GLU A 1003 1.69 -26.41 2.02
CA GLU A 1003 1.43 -25.98 0.64
C GLU A 1003 0.10 -26.42 0.00
N ALA A 1004 -0.96 -25.65 0.24
CA ALA A 1004 -2.05 -25.50 -0.73
C ALA A 1004 -2.37 -24.02 -0.89
N ASP A 1005 -2.17 -23.57 -2.12
CA ASP A 1005 -2.41 -22.25 -2.69
C ASP A 1005 -3.83 -21.73 -2.40
N GLY A 1006 -3.98 -20.40 -2.36
CA GLY A 1006 -5.24 -19.74 -1.99
C GLY A 1006 -6.39 -20.02 -2.95
N SER A 1007 -7.54 -20.38 -2.39
CA SER A 1007 -8.85 -20.24 -3.04
C SER A 1007 -9.94 -20.17 -1.97
N GLU A 1008 -10.42 -18.97 -1.68
CA GLU A 1008 -11.75 -18.79 -1.08
C GLU A 1008 -12.78 -18.96 -2.22
N ASP A 1009 -13.24 -20.19 -2.42
CA ASP A 1009 -14.41 -20.50 -3.25
C ASP A 1009 -15.65 -20.53 -2.35
N ASP A 1010 -16.42 -19.44 -2.34
CA ASP A 1010 -17.83 -19.42 -1.94
C ASP A 1010 -18.68 -19.73 -3.18
N ASP A 1011 -18.97 -21.02 -3.41
CA ASP A 1011 -20.00 -21.49 -4.35
C ASP A 1011 -20.89 -22.51 -3.62
N ASP A 1012 -22.06 -22.09 -3.15
CA ASP A 1012 -23.18 -22.99 -2.83
C ASP A 1012 -24.45 -22.50 -3.53
N ASP A 1013 -24.48 -22.67 -4.85
CA ASP A 1013 -25.71 -22.65 -5.66
C ASP A 1013 -26.20 -24.10 -5.84
N GLY A 1014 -27.10 -24.52 -4.94
CA GLY A 1014 -27.89 -25.73 -5.07
C GLY A 1014 -29.32 -25.41 -5.54
N ASP A 1015 -29.51 -25.34 -6.86
CA ASP A 1015 -30.84 -25.38 -7.49
C ASP A 1015 -31.51 -26.74 -7.23
N ASP A 1016 -32.70 -26.74 -6.61
CA ASP A 1016 -33.67 -27.83 -6.71
C ASP A 1016 -35.07 -27.26 -7.03
N ASP A 1017 -35.43 -27.37 -8.32
CA ASP A 1017 -36.76 -27.12 -8.88
C ASP A 1017 -37.79 -28.14 -8.37
N LEU A 1018 -38.78 -27.72 -7.57
CA LEU A 1018 -40.06 -28.43 -7.45
C LEU A 1018 -41.27 -27.48 -7.39
N LEU A 1019 -41.98 -27.45 -8.53
CA LEU A 1019 -43.29 -26.83 -8.76
C LEU A 1019 -44.37 -27.33 -7.79
N THR A 1020 -45.04 -26.43 -7.05
CA THR A 1020 -46.51 -26.52 -6.79
C THR A 1020 -47.14 -25.15 -6.49
N ALA A 1021 -48.04 -24.73 -7.38
CA ALA A 1021 -49.34 -24.05 -7.22
C ALA A 1021 -49.60 -23.05 -6.07
N ASP A 1022 -49.88 -21.81 -6.48
CA ASP A 1022 -50.88 -20.83 -6.00
C ASP A 1022 -51.58 -21.08 -4.65
N VAL A 1023 -51.36 -20.18 -3.67
CA VAL A 1023 -52.43 -19.54 -2.87
C VAL A 1023 -51.96 -18.14 -2.45
N ASP A 1024 -52.77 -17.13 -2.77
CA ASP A 1024 -52.67 -15.75 -2.30
C ASP A 1024 -52.68 -15.67 -0.76
N GLU A 1025 -51.77 -14.92 -0.15
CA GLU A 1025 -52.03 -14.22 1.11
C GLU A 1025 -51.17 -12.96 1.24
N VAL A 1026 -51.75 -12.00 1.94
CA VAL A 1026 -51.50 -10.55 1.90
C VAL A 1026 -50.37 -10.18 2.86
N ASP A 1027 -49.29 -9.56 2.38
CA ASP A 1027 -48.31 -8.89 3.23
C ASP A 1027 -48.65 -7.40 3.33
N ASP A 1028 -49.06 -7.02 4.55
CA ASP A 1028 -49.32 -5.66 5.02
C ASP A 1028 -48.11 -5.21 5.86
N ASP A 1029 -47.76 -3.95 5.70
CA ASP A 1029 -46.54 -3.25 6.15
C ASP A 1029 -46.27 -3.28 7.67
N SER A 1030 -44.98 -3.20 8.07
CA SER A 1030 -44.51 -2.11 8.96
C SER A 1030 -43.00 -2.16 9.27
N ASP A 1031 -42.36 -1.07 8.86
CA ASP A 1031 -41.05 -0.48 9.20
C ASP A 1031 -40.45 -0.74 10.60
N ASP A 1032 -39.11 -0.75 10.67
CA ASP A 1032 -38.32 0.06 11.61
C ASP A 1032 -36.82 -0.01 11.21
N ASP A 1033 -36.40 0.95 10.36
CA ASP A 1033 -35.01 1.33 10.10
C ASP A 1033 -34.60 2.42 11.11
N ASP A 1034 -33.42 2.30 11.73
CA ASP A 1034 -32.77 3.39 12.48
C ASP A 1034 -31.28 3.45 12.11
N ASP A 1035 -30.92 4.59 11.52
CA ASP A 1035 -29.67 4.91 10.85
C ASP A 1035 -28.58 5.43 11.82
N GLY A 1036 -27.33 5.40 11.37
CA GLY A 1036 -26.23 6.10 12.04
C GLY A 1036 -24.93 6.13 11.21
N GLU A 1037 -24.82 7.15 10.37
CA GLU A 1037 -23.65 7.51 9.54
C GLU A 1037 -22.42 7.94 10.36
N HIS A 1038 -21.22 7.74 9.79
CA HIS A 1038 -20.02 8.49 10.16
C HIS A 1038 -19.22 8.93 8.92
N LEU A 1039 -19.09 10.26 8.81
CA LEU A 1039 -18.25 11.04 7.91
C LEU A 1039 -16.78 10.98 8.37
N GLU A 1040 -15.86 10.78 7.43
CA GLU A 1040 -14.41 10.96 7.65
C GLU A 1040 -14.00 12.40 7.27
N GLU A 1041 -13.27 13.03 8.18
CA GLU A 1041 -12.69 14.38 8.09
C GLU A 1041 -11.34 14.30 7.38
N ASP A 1042 -11.13 15.10 6.33
CA ASP A 1042 -9.80 15.34 5.76
C ASP A 1042 -9.54 16.85 5.58
N ASP A 1043 -8.46 17.31 6.22
CA ASP A 1043 -8.04 18.69 6.35
C ASP A 1043 -7.22 19.17 5.14
N SER A 1044 -7.48 20.40 4.70
CA SER A 1044 -6.78 21.09 3.61
C SER A 1044 -5.51 21.82 4.09
N MET A 1045 -4.37 21.77 3.35
CA MET A 1045 -4.13 22.63 2.18
C MET A 1045 -2.64 22.90 1.82
N ASN A 1046 -2.37 22.83 0.51
CA ASN A 1046 -1.44 23.61 -0.35
C ASN A 1046 0.08 23.65 -0.09
N GLY A 1047 0.80 22.87 -0.91
CA GLY A 1047 2.08 23.21 -1.51
C GLY A 1047 2.04 22.85 -3.01
N VAL A 1048 2.65 23.68 -3.86
CA VAL A 1048 2.67 23.54 -5.32
C VAL A 1048 3.45 22.29 -5.75
N GLY A 1049 2.81 21.37 -6.48
CA GLY A 1049 3.44 20.21 -7.12
C GLY A 1049 2.39 19.40 -7.89
N ASN A 1050 2.72 18.99 -9.13
CA ASN A 1050 1.89 18.11 -9.95
C ASN A 1050 1.63 16.79 -9.20
N ASP A 1051 0.37 16.42 -9.02
CA ASP A 1051 0.01 15.04 -8.67
C ASP A 1051 -1.30 14.68 -9.38
N VAL A 1052 -1.19 13.75 -10.33
CA VAL A 1052 -2.30 13.17 -11.08
C VAL A 1052 -2.89 12.07 -10.21
N THR A 1053 -4.16 12.22 -9.79
CA THR A 1053 -4.86 11.20 -9.02
C THR A 1053 -5.21 10.00 -9.91
N VAL A 1054 -4.39 8.95 -9.85
CA VAL A 1054 -4.60 7.66 -10.52
C VAL A 1054 -5.28 6.69 -9.56
N ALA A 1055 -6.48 6.22 -9.91
CA ALA A 1055 -7.13 5.10 -9.26
C ALA A 1055 -6.40 3.80 -9.64
N ARG A 1056 -5.63 3.23 -8.70
CA ARG A 1056 -4.97 1.92 -8.83
C ARG A 1056 -6.01 0.81 -8.60
N SER A 1057 -6.31 0.03 -9.63
CA SER A 1057 -6.97 -1.27 -9.49
C SER A 1057 -6.03 -2.38 -9.96
N GLY A 1058 -5.67 -3.29 -9.04
CA GLY A 1058 -5.11 -4.60 -9.38
C GLY A 1058 -3.68 -4.88 -8.89
N PHE A 1059 -3.50 -5.14 -7.60
CA PHE A 1059 -2.61 -6.17 -7.02
C PHE A 1059 -2.91 -6.18 -5.51
N ASP A 1060 -3.60 -7.20 -5.03
CA ASP A 1060 -4.03 -7.31 -3.63
C ASP A 1060 -2.84 -7.48 -2.68
N PHE A 1061 -2.43 -6.37 -2.04
CA PHE A 1061 -1.83 -6.37 -0.72
C PHE A 1061 -2.80 -5.67 0.23
N ASN A 1062 -3.54 -6.46 1.01
CA ASN A 1062 -4.54 -5.99 1.96
C ASN A 1062 -3.86 -5.31 3.16
N LEU A 1063 -3.44 -4.05 3.01
CA LEU A 1063 -2.97 -3.19 4.09
C LEU A 1063 -4.18 -2.48 4.72
N THR A 1064 -4.67 -3.03 5.83
CA THR A 1064 -5.75 -2.43 6.62
C THR A 1064 -5.25 -1.19 7.36
N LEU A 1065 -5.60 0.00 6.87
CA LEU A 1065 -5.35 1.29 7.52
C LEU A 1065 -6.09 1.37 8.87
N SER A 1066 -5.39 1.06 9.96
CA SER A 1066 -5.81 1.40 11.32
C SER A 1066 -5.04 2.62 11.78
N GLY A 1067 -5.75 3.73 12.00
CA GLY A 1067 -5.19 4.98 12.49
C GLY A 1067 -4.60 4.86 13.90
N LYS A 1068 -3.31 4.53 13.97
CA LYS A 1068 -2.36 4.85 15.06
C LYS A 1068 -0.97 4.96 14.42
N GLY A 1069 -0.32 6.12 14.56
CA GLY A 1069 0.92 6.48 13.87
C GLY A 1069 2.14 5.63 14.25
N ILE A 1070 2.26 4.46 13.60
CA ILE A 1070 3.49 3.70 13.37
C ILE A 1070 3.36 3.20 11.91
N ASN A 1071 4.43 3.31 11.12
CA ASN A 1071 4.39 2.93 9.71
C ASN A 1071 4.04 1.43 9.60
N GLN A 1072 3.06 1.05 8.76
CA GLN A 1072 2.62 -0.35 8.66
C GLN A 1072 3.77 -1.29 8.26
N LEU A 1073 4.76 -0.75 7.53
CA LEU A 1073 6.01 -1.43 7.19
C LEU A 1073 6.94 -1.65 8.39
N GLU A 1074 7.05 -0.68 9.30
CA GLU A 1074 7.80 -0.83 10.56
C GLU A 1074 7.12 -1.87 11.46
N GLN A 1075 5.79 -1.84 11.53
CA GLN A 1075 5.02 -2.85 12.26
C GLN A 1075 5.17 -4.24 11.63
N ALA A 1076 5.12 -4.37 10.30
CA ALA A 1076 5.33 -5.63 9.59
C ALA A 1076 6.77 -6.14 9.74
N SER A 1077 7.76 -5.25 9.76
CA SER A 1077 9.15 -5.57 10.07
C SER A 1077 9.27 -6.15 11.47
N ILE A 1078 8.77 -5.43 12.49
CA ILE A 1078 8.77 -5.89 13.89
C ILE A 1078 8.04 -7.25 14.03
N ASP A 1079 6.91 -7.44 13.33
CA ASP A 1079 6.15 -8.69 13.33
C ASP A 1079 6.87 -9.85 12.62
N ALA A 1080 7.63 -9.55 11.56
CA ALA A 1080 8.48 -10.51 10.87
C ALA A 1080 9.69 -10.93 11.72
N HIS A 1081 10.19 -10.04 12.61
CA HIS A 1081 11.31 -10.33 13.51
C HIS A 1081 10.92 -11.34 14.60
N ILE A 1082 9.72 -11.23 15.18
CA ILE A 1082 9.24 -12.16 16.22
C ILE A 1082 9.11 -13.59 15.65
N ASN A 1083 8.76 -13.72 14.36
CA ASN A 1083 8.57 -14.97 13.64
C ASN A 1083 9.85 -15.74 13.24
N ARG A 1084 11.03 -15.09 13.22
CA ARG A 1084 12.28 -15.66 12.66
C ARG A 1084 13.19 -16.34 13.69
N SER A 1085 12.73 -16.48 14.93
CA SER A 1085 13.46 -17.11 16.03
C SER A 1085 13.47 -18.64 15.88
N PRO A 1086 14.61 -19.35 15.84
CA PRO A 1086 14.64 -20.80 16.07
C PRO A 1086 14.83 -21.09 17.57
N MET A 1087 13.91 -21.80 18.21
CA MET A 1087 13.95 -22.22 19.63
C MET A 1087 14.02 -23.76 19.74
N LEU A 1088 15.21 -24.35 19.86
CA LEU A 1088 15.37 -25.79 20.13
C LEU A 1088 15.10 -26.15 21.61
N PRO A 1089 14.84 -27.44 21.94
CA PRO A 1089 13.96 -27.86 23.02
C PRO A 1089 14.72 -27.89 24.35
N VAL A 1090 14.11 -27.33 25.39
CA VAL A 1090 14.52 -27.62 26.77
C VAL A 1090 13.76 -28.86 27.20
N HIS A 1091 14.49 -29.91 27.57
CA HIS A 1091 13.94 -31.10 28.21
C HIS A 1091 13.16 -30.69 29.47
N SER A 1092 11.84 -30.50 29.34
CA SER A 1092 10.93 -30.43 30.47
C SER A 1092 10.82 -31.82 31.08
N ALA A 1093 10.54 -31.87 32.39
CA ALA A 1093 10.39 -33.09 33.17
C ALA A 1093 9.06 -33.81 32.86
N LEU A 1094 8.78 -34.10 31.59
CA LEU A 1094 7.62 -34.85 31.12
C LEU A 1094 8.09 -36.15 30.46
N GLY A 1095 8.16 -37.21 31.26
CA GLY A 1095 8.08 -38.59 30.77
C GLY A 1095 9.40 -39.31 30.44
N SER A 1096 9.89 -40.08 31.41
CA SER A 1096 10.83 -41.17 31.18
C SER A 1096 10.22 -42.25 30.27
N SER A 1097 10.70 -42.39 29.04
CA SER A 1097 10.83 -43.68 28.31
C SER A 1097 11.32 -43.44 26.87
N TYR A 1098 12.53 -42.93 26.69
CA TYR A 1098 13.31 -43.24 25.49
C TYR A 1098 14.74 -43.51 25.92
N SER A 1099 15.15 -44.77 25.78
CA SER A 1099 16.45 -45.29 26.12
C SER A 1099 17.54 -44.67 25.25
N ASN A 1100 18.58 -44.15 25.90
CA ASN A 1100 19.86 -43.76 25.32
C ASN A 1100 20.51 -44.92 24.54
N GLU A 1101 20.79 -44.69 23.26
CA GLU A 1101 22.02 -45.18 22.61
C GLU A 1101 22.63 -44.01 21.82
N TYR A 1102 23.74 -43.48 22.36
CA TYR A 1102 24.66 -42.62 21.62
C TYR A 1102 25.46 -43.51 20.68
N ASP A 1103 25.43 -43.22 19.37
CA ASP A 1103 26.50 -43.66 18.48
C ASP A 1103 26.99 -42.49 17.61
N CYS A 1104 28.30 -42.31 17.63
CA CYS A 1104 29.02 -41.28 16.89
C CYS A 1104 29.09 -41.66 15.41
N GLY A 1105 28.52 -40.82 14.52
CA GLY A 1105 28.62 -41.03 13.07
C GLY A 1105 28.52 -39.73 12.28
N LEU A 1106 29.64 -39.31 11.70
CA LEU A 1106 29.76 -38.34 10.61
C LEU A 1106 28.85 -38.71 9.42
N VAL A 1107 27.86 -37.90 9.03
CA VAL A 1107 27.35 -37.82 7.64
C VAL A 1107 26.75 -36.43 7.33
N HIS A 1108 27.18 -35.89 6.19
CA HIS A 1108 26.60 -34.76 5.45
C HIS A 1108 25.10 -34.92 5.16
N ALA A 1109 24.27 -33.97 5.60
CA ALA A 1109 23.01 -33.63 4.95
C ALA A 1109 22.57 -32.21 5.33
N GLN A 1110 22.29 -31.38 4.34
CA GLN A 1110 21.56 -30.12 4.49
C GLN A 1110 20.16 -30.45 5.02
N ASN A 1111 19.95 -30.37 6.33
CA ASN A 1111 18.62 -30.26 6.91
C ASN A 1111 18.57 -28.90 7.59
N GLN A 1112 17.65 -28.04 7.15
CA GLN A 1112 17.04 -27.08 8.06
C GLN A 1112 16.59 -27.90 9.26
N GLN A 1113 17.21 -27.68 10.41
CA GLN A 1113 16.83 -28.32 11.65
C GLN A 1113 15.41 -27.81 11.96
N LYS A 1114 14.36 -28.55 11.55
CA LYS A 1114 12.97 -28.24 11.92
C LYS A 1114 12.96 -28.11 13.44
N ASP A 1115 12.54 -26.94 13.90
CA ASP A 1115 12.47 -26.61 15.31
C ASP A 1115 11.59 -27.66 16.04
N PRO A 1116 12.07 -28.33 17.10
CA PRO A 1116 11.33 -29.35 17.81
C PRO A 1116 10.08 -28.82 18.52
N LEU A 1117 10.01 -27.54 18.89
CA LEU A 1117 8.77 -26.94 19.41
C LEU A 1117 7.70 -26.85 18.30
N MET A 1118 8.12 -26.62 17.06
CA MET A 1118 7.24 -26.59 15.89
C MET A 1118 6.76 -27.99 15.49
N SER A 1119 7.53 -29.04 15.79
CA SER A 1119 7.15 -30.44 15.52
C SER A 1119 6.41 -31.13 16.67
N MET A 1120 6.28 -30.49 17.84
CA MET A 1120 5.50 -31.03 18.96
C MET A 1120 4.00 -31.05 18.69
N ASP A 1121 3.34 -32.17 18.95
CA ASP A 1121 1.88 -32.27 18.92
C ASP A 1121 1.26 -31.56 20.13
N ILE A 1122 0.83 -30.32 19.95
CA ILE A 1122 0.21 -29.50 21.01
C ILE A 1122 -1.12 -30.12 21.48
N LEU A 1123 -1.88 -30.79 20.60
CA LEU A 1123 -3.15 -31.43 20.99
C LEU A 1123 -2.91 -32.56 21.99
N ALA A 1124 -1.90 -33.42 21.75
CA ALA A 1124 -1.53 -34.46 22.71
C ALA A 1124 -1.13 -33.87 24.08
N HIS A 1125 -0.46 -32.72 24.10
CA HIS A 1125 -0.06 -32.03 25.32
C HIS A 1125 -1.26 -31.37 26.04
N LEU A 1126 -2.22 -30.79 25.30
CA LEU A 1126 -3.48 -30.30 25.84
C LEU A 1126 -4.28 -31.44 26.48
N VAL A 1127 -4.46 -32.56 25.79
CA VAL A 1127 -5.20 -33.72 26.31
C VAL A 1127 -4.54 -34.24 27.58
N ASN A 1128 -3.20 -34.33 27.60
CA ASN A 1128 -2.46 -34.69 28.82
C ASN A 1128 -2.59 -33.64 29.93
N ALA A 1129 -2.68 -32.34 29.59
CA ALA A 1129 -2.89 -31.26 30.55
C ALA A 1129 -4.27 -31.31 31.22
N LEU A 1130 -5.28 -31.69 30.44
CA LEU A 1130 -6.68 -31.73 30.86
C LEU A 1130 -7.10 -33.09 31.44
N ARG A 1131 -6.41 -34.19 31.11
CA ARG A 1131 -6.68 -35.55 31.63
C ARG A 1131 -6.82 -35.62 33.16
N PRO A 1132 -5.98 -34.93 33.97
CA PRO A 1132 -6.12 -34.93 35.41
C PRO A 1132 -7.41 -34.22 35.91
N LEU A 1133 -8.00 -33.31 35.10
CA LEU A 1133 -9.25 -32.62 35.43
C LEU A 1133 -10.49 -33.52 35.19
N GLN A 1134 -10.42 -34.52 34.29
CA GLN A 1134 -11.54 -35.43 34.00
C GLN A 1134 -12.03 -36.23 35.22
N HIS A 1135 -11.20 -36.42 36.26
CA HIS A 1135 -11.55 -37.19 37.47
C HIS A 1135 -12.12 -36.36 38.63
N GLN A 1136 -12.45 -35.08 38.42
CA GLN A 1136 -13.09 -34.23 39.43
C GLN A 1136 -14.56 -33.93 39.12
N PRO A 1137 -15.42 -33.76 40.15
CA PRO A 1137 -16.86 -33.53 39.96
C PRO A 1137 -17.21 -32.20 39.26
N ASP A 1138 -16.30 -31.22 39.22
CA ASP A 1138 -16.57 -29.85 38.73
C ASP A 1138 -15.85 -29.49 37.41
N SER A 1139 -15.23 -30.45 36.74
CA SER A 1139 -14.44 -30.21 35.52
C SER A 1139 -15.28 -29.80 34.32
N ALA A 1140 -16.49 -30.35 34.18
CA ALA A 1140 -17.44 -29.95 33.15
C ALA A 1140 -17.83 -28.47 33.29
N ALA A 1141 -18.14 -28.02 34.50
CA ALA A 1141 -18.50 -26.63 34.77
C ALA A 1141 -17.35 -25.66 34.47
N PHE A 1142 -16.11 -26.07 34.80
CA PHE A 1142 -14.90 -25.29 34.47
C PHE A 1142 -14.71 -25.13 32.96
N LEU A 1143 -14.81 -26.21 32.18
CA LEU A 1143 -14.64 -26.16 30.73
C LEU A 1143 -15.77 -25.40 30.03
N THR A 1144 -17.02 -25.56 30.48
CA THR A 1144 -18.16 -24.77 29.99
C THR A 1144 -17.93 -23.28 30.23
N ALA A 1145 -17.52 -22.90 31.45
CA ALA A 1145 -17.22 -21.50 31.77
C ALA A 1145 -16.08 -20.92 30.92
N ALA A 1146 -15.10 -21.73 30.52
CA ALA A 1146 -14.03 -21.30 29.62
C ALA A 1146 -14.52 -21.12 28.17
N LEU A 1147 -15.32 -22.06 27.65
CA LEU A 1147 -15.91 -21.96 26.31
C LEU A 1147 -16.85 -20.77 26.19
N ASP A 1148 -17.65 -20.47 27.22
CA ASP A 1148 -18.59 -19.33 27.24
C ASP A 1148 -17.91 -17.95 27.08
N LEU A 1149 -16.60 -17.87 27.34
CA LEU A 1149 -15.81 -16.66 27.13
C LEU A 1149 -15.48 -16.41 25.66
N LEU A 1150 -15.57 -17.43 24.80
CA LEU A 1150 -15.24 -17.35 23.38
C LEU A 1150 -16.45 -16.91 22.53
N PRO A 1151 -16.21 -16.26 21.37
CA PRO A 1151 -17.26 -16.05 20.36
C PRO A 1151 -17.80 -17.38 19.82
N ALA A 1152 -19.08 -17.42 19.43
CA ALA A 1152 -19.76 -18.64 18.97
C ALA A 1152 -19.02 -19.36 17.81
N LYS A 1153 -18.46 -18.61 16.86
CA LYS A 1153 -17.66 -19.15 15.74
C LYS A 1153 -16.41 -19.90 16.24
N LYS A 1154 -15.69 -19.31 17.22
CA LYS A 1154 -14.50 -19.94 17.81
C LYS A 1154 -14.87 -21.14 18.68
N GLN A 1155 -15.99 -21.09 19.42
CA GLN A 1155 -16.49 -22.24 20.16
C GLN A 1155 -16.70 -23.46 19.24
N GLN A 1156 -17.33 -23.26 18.07
CA GLN A 1156 -17.56 -24.31 17.10
C GLN A 1156 -16.25 -24.88 16.53
N GLN A 1157 -15.27 -24.03 16.22
CA GLN A 1157 -13.95 -24.44 15.74
C GLN A 1157 -13.20 -25.29 16.77
N VAL A 1158 -13.18 -24.87 18.04
CA VAL A 1158 -12.56 -25.62 19.14
C VAL A 1158 -13.23 -26.99 19.30
N LEU A 1159 -14.56 -27.06 19.25
CA LEU A 1159 -15.30 -28.32 19.34
C LEU A 1159 -15.01 -29.26 18.16
N GLN A 1160 -14.87 -28.74 16.95
CA GLN A 1160 -14.49 -29.52 15.76
C GLN A 1160 -13.07 -30.08 15.88
N LEU A 1161 -12.10 -29.27 16.35
CA LEU A 1161 -10.72 -29.71 16.57
C LEU A 1161 -10.64 -30.84 17.60
N LEU A 1162 -11.38 -30.73 18.70
CA LEU A 1162 -11.44 -31.77 19.73
C LEU A 1162 -12.11 -33.05 19.19
N ALA A 1163 -13.21 -32.92 18.44
CA ALA A 1163 -13.93 -34.06 17.86
C ALA A 1163 -13.11 -34.84 16.81
N GLY A 1164 -12.30 -34.16 16.00
CA GLY A 1164 -11.44 -34.79 14.98
C GLY A 1164 -10.27 -35.60 15.56
N SER A 1165 -9.90 -35.37 16.82
CA SER A 1165 -8.81 -36.06 17.52
C SER A 1165 -9.23 -37.32 18.29
N CYS A 1166 -10.54 -37.60 18.35
CA CYS A 1166 -11.11 -38.75 19.05
C CYS A 1166 -10.88 -40.03 18.24
N ASP A 1167 -9.71 -40.65 18.41
CA ASP A 1167 -9.44 -42.00 17.92
C ASP A 1167 -10.40 -42.95 18.65
N GLY A 1168 -11.43 -43.44 17.95
CA GLY A 1168 -12.75 -43.96 18.40
C GLY A 1168 -12.82 -44.92 19.60
N SER A 1169 -12.18 -44.56 20.70
CA SER A 1169 -12.07 -45.24 21.97
C SER A 1169 -13.04 -44.61 22.97
N PRO A 1170 -13.63 -45.41 23.88
CA PRO A 1170 -14.59 -44.92 24.86
C PRO A 1170 -13.97 -43.92 25.87
N GLU A 1171 -12.64 -43.83 25.97
CA GLU A 1171 -11.93 -42.82 26.77
C GLU A 1171 -11.69 -41.50 26.02
N GLY A 1172 -11.67 -41.52 24.67
CA GLY A 1172 -11.58 -40.30 23.85
C GLY A 1172 -12.93 -39.61 23.64
N ALA A 1173 -14.03 -40.36 23.73
CA ALA A 1173 -15.40 -39.84 23.58
C ALA A 1173 -15.99 -39.22 24.87
N ALA A 1174 -15.30 -39.32 26.01
CA ALA A 1174 -15.73 -38.84 27.32
C ALA A 1174 -14.85 -37.68 27.80
#